data_AF-A0A945GZW3-F1
#
_entry.id   AF-A0A945GZW3-F1
#
_cell.length_a   1.000
_cell.length_b   1.000
_cell.length_c   1.000
_cell.angle_alpha   90.00
_cell.angle_beta   90.00
_cell.angle_gamma   90.00
#
_symmetry.space_group_name_H-M   'P 1'
#
loop_
_entity.id
_entity.type
_entity.pdbx_description
1 polymer ?
#
loop_
_entity_poly.entity_id
_entity_poly.type
_entity_poly.pdbx_seq_one_letter_code
_entity_poly.pdbx_strand_id
1 'polypeptide(L)'
;MSPKILLFGGTFDPLHNGHLAILNQTQKHQSFHKIIIIPSYTPPLKNQSLASANDRLNMLKLFCQRHPNHELLDFEIQKKGISYSIDTINHVQNMYPNHELYFLIGSDNFFMFHQWHNYSKILQKTKLIIINRTKIKKEIYFQAKRESRKFLNLHDRVSAEKKGLNTLYLNYHQKYLSTFPLSQFIFLDIQPIPISSTDIRQKVAHHQNISSLVPPYIAQYILNHQLYQTTSSPLILGVTGQAGSGKSTAAQILQSAYPFTIIDLDQIGHHVLTNPKIKAKLIHQFGPQILDKDQNIDRTKLGSLVFNNPHNLKFLNKLVHPQIKKQTLNILYRSKKHPYLIVGALLQKIGLKKYCHYILNIEAPDQKIKNISPQKYQITKLQKNKKAYQQQANHTLQNSFNSSFETACLKQLSSILKKPLPSKLFSLPNLSATLVSAVLAALIFQYPYFYPALYIFFIPILFRLEKNPPKNNFFLGLIFGFIFMSIFHSWLLALKGFAPLPILCLAWILLSLYLSFFYAGIFAFYSYISQKIQTISKSKKSFFFNQAKLTASYLLLPFIWSIGELCKTFGILGSPGGVLGYAQTIHPLALQPAVLFSVFGLSFMIMLINFCLYKLLKNIFSSPMISKKAVFTLISVLIFIIIATYSFGHYRLSHKTLPFITSRWSPPPTQIYSATSKIDISLIQGNHTQKYKMNSQNWNQIRQNYLHLTKKVAPFSTLIIWPETFLPSLNLENKPFIKKLQKISNQYNSYILFGTPIYQNQKYYNAAAIMTPHGLAKTIYQKQRLMPFGEYLPLKSFFDFLHLRLLSSSEFSTPKKRTLLTINQLKLGLGICLESVYPQYFKYDTQQGAQLLIVLANNAWFGSSSAARKHLQISILRAVENNKPLIQIANTGLSAIIDAQGKILNNPVLNQRKIIYATFFY
;
A
#
# COMPACT_ATOMS: atom_id res chain seq x y z
N MET A 1 -2.80 76.54 1.42
CA MET A 1 -2.13 75.61 0.48
C MET A 1 -3.08 74.47 0.18
N SER A 2 -3.21 74.04 -1.08
CA SER A 2 -4.02 72.87 -1.42
C SER A 2 -3.46 71.60 -0.75
N PRO A 3 -4.32 70.74 -0.18
CA PRO A 3 -3.88 69.49 0.43
C PRO A 3 -3.26 68.56 -0.63
N LYS A 4 -2.14 67.91 -0.28
CA LYS A 4 -1.32 67.14 -1.22
C LYS A 4 -1.53 65.65 -1.05
N ILE A 5 -1.71 64.93 -2.16
CA ILE A 5 -1.86 63.47 -2.18
C ILE A 5 -0.72 62.84 -2.95
N LEU A 6 -0.08 61.82 -2.37
CA LEU A 6 0.93 61.02 -3.05
C LEU A 6 0.34 59.72 -3.59
N LEU A 7 0.47 59.49 -4.89
CA LEU A 7 0.10 58.27 -5.57
C LEU A 7 1.32 57.36 -5.66
N PHE A 8 1.21 56.14 -5.14
CA PHE A 8 2.27 55.14 -5.21
C PHE A 8 1.75 53.86 -5.87
N GLY A 9 1.99 53.79 -7.18
CA GLY A 9 1.60 52.65 -8.02
C GLY A 9 2.68 51.56 -8.06
N GLY A 10 2.24 50.30 -8.00
CA GLY A 10 3.16 49.18 -8.06
C GLY A 10 2.46 47.84 -8.24
N THR A 11 3.24 46.80 -8.51
CA THR A 11 2.73 45.42 -8.55
C THR A 11 2.62 44.82 -7.16
N PHE A 12 3.49 45.20 -6.23
CA PHE A 12 3.50 44.78 -4.82
C PHE A 12 3.39 43.25 -4.62
N ASP A 13 4.32 42.50 -5.22
CA ASP A 13 4.30 41.03 -5.28
C ASP A 13 5.55 40.39 -4.63
N PRO A 14 5.79 40.49 -3.31
CA PRO A 14 5.01 41.20 -2.29
C PRO A 14 5.50 42.64 -2.03
N LEU A 15 4.74 43.41 -1.23
CA LEU A 15 5.23 44.62 -0.54
C LEU A 15 6.39 44.24 0.40
N HIS A 16 7.39 45.11 0.56
CA HIS A 16 8.62 44.82 1.30
C HIS A 16 9.24 46.07 1.93
N ASN A 17 10.20 45.89 2.84
CA ASN A 17 10.79 46.98 3.64
C ASN A 17 11.46 48.07 2.77
N GLY A 18 11.97 47.72 1.59
CA GLY A 18 12.45 48.70 0.59
C GLY A 18 11.36 49.68 0.08
N HIS A 19 10.11 49.23 -0.08
CA HIS A 19 8.99 50.13 -0.45
C HIS A 19 8.64 51.08 0.70
N LEU A 20 8.65 50.58 1.94
CA LEU A 20 8.37 51.38 3.14
C LEU A 20 9.44 52.46 3.33
N ALA A 21 10.72 52.13 3.12
CA ALA A 21 11.80 53.11 3.21
C ALA A 21 11.66 54.22 2.16
N ILE A 22 11.23 53.89 0.94
CA ILE A 22 10.93 54.86 -0.11
C ILE A 22 9.81 55.82 0.34
N LEU A 23 8.70 55.30 0.85
CA LEU A 23 7.59 56.11 1.33
C LEU A 23 8.01 57.02 2.49
N ASN A 24 8.69 56.46 3.50
CA ASN A 24 9.16 57.21 4.66
C ASN A 24 10.12 58.35 4.28
N GLN A 25 11.06 58.10 3.37
CA GLN A 25 11.99 59.14 2.92
C GLN A 25 11.30 60.20 2.05
N THR A 26 10.34 59.80 1.22
CA THR A 26 9.53 60.74 0.44
C THR A 26 8.74 61.68 1.38
N GLN A 27 8.15 61.13 2.45
CA GLN A 27 7.43 61.91 3.47
C GLN A 27 8.34 62.87 4.27
N LYS A 28 9.62 62.52 4.47
CA LYS A 28 10.59 63.42 5.11
C LYS A 28 10.92 64.65 4.24
N HIS A 29 10.91 64.49 2.91
CA HIS A 29 11.19 65.59 1.99
C HIS A 29 9.97 66.47 1.71
N GLN A 30 8.78 65.88 1.75
CA GLN A 30 7.55 66.61 1.51
C GLN A 30 6.40 65.97 2.29
N SER A 31 5.66 66.78 3.05
CA SER A 31 4.48 66.31 3.75
C SER A 31 3.32 66.11 2.78
N PHE A 32 2.62 64.99 2.94
CA PHE A 32 1.40 64.65 2.22
C PHE A 32 0.28 64.46 3.20
N HIS A 33 -0.89 64.99 2.86
CA HIS A 33 -2.10 64.79 3.65
C HIS A 33 -2.55 63.33 3.59
N LYS A 34 -2.32 62.66 2.45
CA LYS A 34 -2.66 61.25 2.24
C LYS A 34 -1.71 60.59 1.23
N ILE A 35 -1.43 59.30 1.43
CA ILE A 35 -0.71 58.46 0.47
C ILE A 35 -1.66 57.39 -0.03
N ILE A 36 -1.90 57.36 -1.33
CA ILE A 36 -2.75 56.35 -1.98
C ILE A 36 -1.85 55.27 -2.59
N ILE A 37 -1.97 54.05 -2.07
CA ILE A 37 -1.28 52.84 -2.54
C ILE A 37 -2.15 52.18 -3.61
N ILE A 38 -1.58 51.98 -4.80
CA ILE A 38 -2.34 51.51 -5.97
C ILE A 38 -1.73 50.21 -6.50
N PRO A 39 -2.30 49.04 -6.15
CA PRO A 39 -1.90 47.78 -6.74
C PRO A 39 -2.38 47.65 -8.19
N SER A 40 -1.44 47.51 -9.10
CA SER A 40 -1.72 47.21 -10.49
C SER A 40 -2.34 45.82 -10.70
N TYR A 41 -3.31 45.69 -11.61
CA TYR A 41 -3.88 44.40 -12.01
C TYR A 41 -2.94 43.69 -13.00
N THR A 42 -2.74 44.28 -14.18
CA THR A 42 -1.75 43.86 -15.18
C THR A 42 -0.95 45.07 -15.66
N PRO A 43 0.30 45.27 -15.19
CA PRO A 43 1.15 46.36 -15.69
C PRO A 43 1.51 46.13 -17.18
N PRO A 44 1.37 47.13 -18.07
CA PRO A 44 1.55 46.97 -19.53
C PRO A 44 2.96 46.53 -19.98
N LEU A 45 3.98 46.74 -19.15
CA LEU A 45 5.39 46.54 -19.49
C LEU A 45 6.10 45.46 -18.64
N LYS A 46 5.37 44.68 -17.82
CA LYS A 46 5.95 43.63 -16.95
C LYS A 46 5.21 42.29 -17.10
N ASN A 47 5.93 41.18 -16.85
CA ASN A 47 5.36 39.83 -16.82
C ASN A 47 4.29 39.69 -15.71
N GLN A 48 3.34 38.76 -15.90
CA GLN A 48 2.30 38.45 -14.92
C GLN A 48 2.87 38.12 -13.53
N SER A 49 2.26 38.70 -12.49
CA SER A 49 2.62 38.49 -11.07
C SER A 49 2.43 37.04 -10.61
N LEU A 50 3.17 36.63 -9.58
CA LEU A 50 3.08 35.28 -9.01
C LEU A 50 1.97 35.13 -7.97
N ALA A 51 1.74 36.12 -7.10
CA ALA A 51 0.56 36.13 -6.24
C ALA A 51 -0.67 36.67 -6.99
N SER A 52 -1.86 36.15 -6.65
CA SER A 52 -3.11 36.60 -7.25
C SER A 52 -3.37 38.08 -6.93
N ALA A 53 -4.13 38.78 -7.77
CA ALA A 53 -4.49 40.17 -7.49
C ALA A 53 -5.17 40.32 -6.11
N ASN A 54 -5.94 39.31 -5.69
CA ASN A 54 -6.62 39.29 -4.40
C ASN A 54 -5.64 39.14 -3.23
N ASP A 55 -4.64 38.26 -3.35
CA ASP A 55 -3.60 38.09 -2.32
C ASP A 55 -2.75 39.36 -2.16
N ARG A 56 -2.40 40.01 -3.29
CA ARG A 56 -1.69 41.30 -3.27
C ARG A 56 -2.51 42.37 -2.60
N LEU A 57 -3.81 42.45 -2.92
CA LEU A 57 -4.73 43.38 -2.28
C LEU A 57 -4.82 43.14 -0.77
N ASN A 58 -4.94 41.88 -0.34
CA ASN A 58 -5.03 41.53 1.08
C ASN A 58 -3.75 41.88 1.85
N MET A 59 -2.57 41.63 1.28
CA MET A 59 -1.29 42.05 1.88
C MET A 59 -1.21 43.57 2.04
N LEU A 60 -1.73 44.34 1.07
CA LEU A 60 -1.77 45.80 1.15
C LEU A 60 -2.85 46.31 2.13
N LYS A 61 -3.98 45.63 2.26
CA LYS A 61 -4.99 45.92 3.29
C LYS A 61 -4.37 45.82 4.69
N LEU A 62 -3.60 44.76 4.95
CA LEU A 62 -2.88 44.57 6.21
C LEU A 62 -1.87 45.70 6.49
N PHE A 63 -1.24 46.23 5.45
CA PHE A 63 -0.35 47.38 5.54
C PHE A 63 -1.12 48.66 5.88
N CYS A 64 -2.11 49.05 5.09
CA CYS A 64 -2.87 50.30 5.29
C CYS A 64 -3.57 50.36 6.66
N GLN A 65 -4.08 49.23 7.17
CA GLN A 65 -4.66 49.15 8.54
C GLN A 65 -3.69 49.58 9.65
N ARG A 66 -2.37 49.47 9.42
CA ARG A 66 -1.31 49.76 10.40
C ARG A 66 -0.61 51.10 10.13
N HIS A 67 -1.01 51.79 9.06
CA HIS A 67 -0.40 53.04 8.63
C HIS A 67 -1.49 54.07 8.31
N PRO A 68 -1.99 54.84 9.29
CA PRO A 68 -3.21 55.64 9.17
C PRO A 68 -3.20 56.69 8.06
N ASN A 69 -2.02 57.16 7.63
CA ASN A 69 -1.89 58.12 6.53
C ASN A 69 -1.87 57.46 5.13
N HIS A 70 -2.07 56.14 5.04
CA HIS A 70 -2.02 55.36 3.80
C HIS A 70 -3.39 54.75 3.46
N GLU A 71 -3.93 55.11 2.31
CA GLU A 71 -5.18 54.61 1.77
C GLU A 71 -4.92 53.61 0.63
N LEU A 72 -5.68 52.53 0.58
CA LEU A 72 -5.58 51.53 -0.48
C LEU A 72 -6.65 51.80 -1.54
N LEU A 73 -6.23 51.99 -2.80
CA LEU A 73 -7.14 52.13 -3.93
C LEU A 73 -7.11 50.87 -4.80
N ASP A 74 -8.17 50.06 -4.76
CA ASP A 74 -8.29 48.81 -5.50
C ASP A 74 -8.90 48.96 -6.91
N PHE A 75 -9.12 50.19 -7.36
CA PHE A 75 -9.71 50.56 -8.66
C PHE A 75 -9.13 49.76 -9.84
N GLU A 76 -7.80 49.67 -9.94
CA GLU A 76 -7.16 48.94 -11.04
C GLU A 76 -7.44 47.43 -11.00
N ILE A 77 -7.53 46.84 -9.79
CA ILE A 77 -7.89 45.43 -9.59
C ILE A 77 -9.35 45.18 -9.96
N GLN A 78 -10.25 46.09 -9.60
CA GLN A 78 -11.68 45.98 -9.90
C GLN A 78 -11.98 46.15 -11.40
N LYS A 79 -11.33 47.13 -12.05
CA LYS A 79 -11.48 47.39 -13.49
C LYS A 79 -11.11 46.18 -14.35
N LYS A 80 -10.11 45.40 -13.89
CA LYS A 80 -9.47 44.29 -14.65
C LYS A 80 -8.85 44.79 -15.97
N GLY A 81 -7.94 44.01 -16.55
CA GLY A 81 -7.23 44.40 -17.79
C GLY A 81 -5.96 45.23 -17.58
N ILE A 82 -5.55 46.01 -18.57
CA ILE A 82 -4.29 46.75 -18.53
C ILE A 82 -4.41 47.98 -17.61
N SER A 83 -3.47 48.10 -16.67
CA SER A 83 -3.36 49.23 -15.76
C SER A 83 -2.70 50.44 -16.44
N TYR A 84 -3.48 51.42 -16.88
CA TYR A 84 -2.96 52.71 -17.36
C TYR A 84 -3.02 53.77 -16.25
N SER A 85 -1.86 54.35 -15.91
CA SER A 85 -1.74 55.32 -14.81
C SER A 85 -2.63 56.55 -14.96
N ILE A 86 -2.92 57.00 -16.19
CA ILE A 86 -3.81 58.14 -16.46
C ILE A 86 -5.26 57.88 -16.01
N ASP A 87 -5.74 56.64 -16.11
CA ASP A 87 -7.10 56.28 -15.71
C ASP A 87 -7.22 56.38 -14.19
N THR A 88 -6.21 55.90 -13.48
CA THR A 88 -6.10 55.98 -12.02
C THR A 88 -6.02 57.43 -11.55
N ILE A 89 -5.21 58.26 -12.22
CA ILE A 89 -5.09 59.68 -11.88
C ILE A 89 -6.43 60.40 -12.07
N ASN A 90 -7.15 60.15 -13.16
CA ASN A 90 -8.47 60.73 -13.37
C ASN A 90 -9.47 60.28 -12.30
N HIS A 91 -9.44 59.01 -11.92
CA HIS A 91 -10.29 58.48 -10.86
C HIS A 91 -10.00 59.15 -9.51
N VAL A 92 -8.73 59.31 -9.14
CA VAL A 92 -8.34 59.97 -7.89
C VAL A 92 -8.66 61.47 -7.92
N GLN A 93 -8.44 62.16 -9.05
CA GLN A 93 -8.78 63.59 -9.18
C GLN A 93 -10.29 63.81 -8.99
N ASN A 94 -11.13 62.91 -9.50
CA ASN A 94 -12.58 62.99 -9.30
C ASN A 94 -12.97 62.77 -7.82
N MET A 95 -12.27 61.88 -7.12
CA MET A 95 -12.49 61.63 -5.70
C MET A 95 -11.97 62.78 -4.81
N TYR A 96 -10.91 63.46 -5.26
CA TYR A 96 -10.22 64.53 -4.53
C TYR A 96 -9.99 65.77 -5.41
N PRO A 97 -11.06 66.49 -5.83
CA PRO A 97 -10.96 67.54 -6.85
C PRO A 97 -10.09 68.73 -6.44
N ASN A 98 -10.06 69.04 -5.14
CA ASN A 98 -9.32 70.20 -4.58
C ASN A 98 -7.89 69.85 -4.12
N HIS A 99 -7.41 68.63 -4.40
CA HIS A 99 -6.09 68.18 -3.95
C HIS A 99 -5.06 68.26 -5.08
N GLU A 100 -3.83 68.58 -4.69
CA GLU A 100 -2.69 68.51 -5.60
C GLU A 100 -2.12 67.08 -5.62
N LEU A 101 -2.07 66.46 -6.79
CA LEU A 101 -1.62 65.08 -6.96
C LEU A 101 -0.13 65.00 -7.27
N TYR A 102 0.56 64.12 -6.54
CA TYR A 102 1.96 63.77 -6.75
C TYR A 102 2.06 62.31 -7.12
N PHE A 103 2.88 61.95 -8.10
CA PHE A 103 3.00 60.56 -8.55
C PHE A 103 4.44 60.05 -8.42
N LEU A 104 4.61 59.03 -7.59
CA LEU A 104 5.92 58.49 -7.23
C LEU A 104 6.36 57.43 -8.24
N ILE A 105 7.49 57.67 -8.90
CA ILE A 105 8.09 56.75 -9.86
C ILE A 105 9.58 56.54 -9.59
N GLY A 106 10.10 55.38 -9.98
CA GLY A 106 11.54 55.12 -9.99
C GLY A 106 12.23 55.78 -11.19
N SER A 107 13.52 56.09 -11.05
CA SER A 107 14.35 56.64 -12.14
C SER A 107 14.37 55.73 -13.37
N ASP A 108 14.23 54.42 -13.19
CA ASP A 108 14.09 53.44 -14.27
C ASP A 108 12.85 53.67 -15.14
N ASN A 109 11.70 53.99 -14.53
CA ASN A 109 10.47 54.31 -15.24
C ASN A 109 10.50 55.70 -15.88
N PHE A 110 11.18 56.65 -15.24
CA PHE A 110 11.31 58.03 -15.75
C PHE A 110 11.93 58.05 -17.16
N PHE A 111 12.98 57.25 -17.40
CA PHE A 111 13.63 57.18 -18.72
C PHE A 111 12.76 56.58 -19.84
N MET A 112 11.66 55.91 -19.50
CA MET A 112 10.71 55.36 -20.47
C MET A 112 9.33 56.02 -20.35
N PHE A 113 9.21 57.11 -19.59
CA PHE A 113 7.92 57.70 -19.26
C PHE A 113 7.17 58.25 -20.48
N HIS A 114 7.89 58.73 -21.50
CA HIS A 114 7.31 59.14 -22.80
C HIS A 114 6.54 58.01 -23.52
N GLN A 115 6.81 56.75 -23.18
CA GLN A 115 6.11 55.58 -23.77
C GLN A 115 4.83 55.24 -23.01
N TRP A 116 4.54 55.93 -21.90
CA TRP A 116 3.34 55.70 -21.12
C TRP A 116 2.13 56.28 -21.85
N HIS A 117 1.02 55.53 -21.80
CA HIS A 117 -0.23 55.94 -22.43
C HIS A 117 -0.68 57.31 -21.88
N ASN A 118 -0.81 58.30 -22.77
CA ASN A 118 -1.14 59.69 -22.44
C ASN A 118 -0.22 60.35 -21.40
N TYR A 119 1.10 60.11 -21.48
CA TYR A 119 2.09 60.68 -20.56
C TYR A 119 1.99 62.21 -20.39
N SER A 120 1.62 62.96 -21.44
CA SER A 120 1.43 64.41 -21.39
C SER A 120 0.28 64.83 -20.46
N LYS A 121 -0.85 64.12 -20.48
CA LYS A 121 -1.98 64.35 -19.57
C LYS A 121 -1.64 64.00 -18.12
N ILE A 122 -0.77 63.01 -17.91
CA ILE A 122 -0.28 62.65 -16.57
C ILE A 122 0.51 63.83 -15.98
N LEU A 123 1.37 64.47 -16.77
CA LEU A 123 2.16 65.63 -16.35
C LEU A 123 1.31 66.89 -16.11
N GLN A 124 0.23 67.07 -16.87
CA GLN A 124 -0.71 68.18 -16.63
C GLN A 124 -1.50 68.02 -15.32
N LYS A 125 -1.72 66.79 -14.86
CA LYS A 125 -2.56 66.47 -13.70
C LYS A 125 -1.77 66.14 -12.43
N THR A 126 -0.46 65.88 -12.53
CA THR A 126 0.35 65.43 -11.40
C THR A 126 1.76 66.01 -11.43
N LYS A 127 2.36 66.17 -10.25
CA LYS A 127 3.80 66.39 -10.09
C LYS A 127 4.52 65.05 -9.93
N LEU A 128 5.55 64.77 -10.71
CA LEU A 128 6.30 63.52 -10.62
C LEU A 128 7.37 63.60 -9.54
N ILE A 129 7.36 62.65 -8.62
CA ILE A 129 8.47 62.43 -7.69
C ILE A 129 9.31 61.27 -8.20
N ILE A 130 10.56 61.54 -8.52
CA ILE A 130 11.47 60.60 -9.18
C ILE A 130 12.52 60.17 -8.17
N ILE A 131 12.54 58.87 -7.87
CA ILE A 131 13.50 58.29 -6.93
C ILE A 131 14.62 57.59 -7.68
N ASN A 132 15.87 57.97 -7.42
CA ASN A 132 17.00 57.19 -7.86
C ASN A 132 17.34 56.07 -6.88
N ARG A 133 17.23 54.83 -7.36
CA ARG A 133 17.51 53.60 -6.58
C ARG A 133 18.55 52.68 -7.24
N THR A 134 19.13 53.08 -8.37
CA THR A 134 20.06 52.24 -9.16
C THR A 134 21.42 52.91 -9.31
N LYS A 135 22.51 52.15 -9.09
CA LYS A 135 23.89 52.64 -9.33
C LYS A 135 24.21 52.86 -10.81
N ILE A 136 23.52 52.17 -11.72
CA ILE A 136 23.94 51.99 -13.14
C ILE A 136 23.60 53.18 -14.07
N LYS A 137 22.81 54.17 -13.63
CA LYS A 137 22.44 55.34 -14.45
C LYS A 137 22.65 56.69 -13.73
N LYS A 138 23.62 56.76 -12.82
CA LYS A 138 23.84 57.93 -11.95
C LYS A 138 24.09 59.22 -12.75
N GLU A 139 24.93 59.20 -13.77
CA GLU A 139 25.35 60.42 -14.49
C GLU A 139 24.20 61.13 -15.20
N ILE A 140 23.33 60.39 -15.90
CA ILE A 140 22.17 60.96 -16.61
C ILE A 140 21.13 61.52 -15.64
N TYR A 141 20.86 60.80 -14.54
CA TYR A 141 19.95 61.25 -13.51
C TYR A 141 20.48 62.52 -12.79
N PHE A 142 21.78 62.58 -12.49
CA PHE A 142 22.40 63.77 -11.89
C PHE A 142 22.48 64.94 -12.85
N GLN A 143 22.63 64.70 -14.16
CA GLN A 143 22.57 65.73 -15.18
C GLN A 143 21.16 66.32 -15.32
N ALA A 144 20.11 65.47 -15.41
CA ALA A 144 18.72 65.92 -15.38
C ALA A 144 18.38 66.74 -14.13
N LYS A 145 18.85 66.27 -12.97
CA LYS A 145 18.70 66.96 -11.69
C LYS A 145 19.50 68.27 -11.60
N ARG A 146 20.66 68.37 -12.27
CA ARG A 146 21.44 69.63 -12.37
C ARG A 146 20.77 70.62 -13.31
N GLU A 147 20.30 70.18 -14.47
CA GLU A 147 19.62 71.04 -15.45
C GLU A 147 18.28 71.57 -14.92
N SER A 148 17.53 70.75 -14.17
CA SER A 148 16.32 71.21 -13.48
C SER A 148 16.59 72.27 -12.40
N ARG A 149 17.80 72.26 -11.81
CA ARG A 149 18.25 73.26 -10.82
C ARG A 149 18.89 74.50 -11.47
N LYS A 150 19.57 74.36 -12.61
CA LYS A 150 20.21 75.47 -13.34
C LYS A 150 19.19 76.45 -13.93
N PHE A 151 17.99 76.00 -14.31
CA PHE A 151 16.93 76.89 -14.80
C PHE A 151 16.22 77.71 -13.70
N LEU A 152 16.48 77.41 -12.42
CA LEU A 152 15.95 78.19 -11.29
C LEU A 152 16.82 79.40 -10.95
N ASN A 153 18.05 79.51 -11.50
CA ASN A 153 18.91 80.67 -11.32
C ASN A 153 19.55 81.07 -12.67
N LEU A 154 19.16 82.25 -13.14
CA LEU A 154 19.84 83.11 -14.12
C LEU A 154 19.84 82.74 -15.62
N HIS A 155 19.40 83.74 -16.39
CA HIS A 155 20.03 84.18 -17.64
C HIS A 155 21.53 83.85 -17.65
N ASP A 156 21.97 82.98 -18.57
CA ASP A 156 23.01 83.32 -19.53
C ASP A 156 23.44 82.10 -20.35
N ARG A 157 23.71 82.37 -21.62
CA ARG A 157 24.31 81.42 -22.57
C ARG A 157 25.74 81.08 -22.13
N VAL A 158 26.23 79.96 -22.66
CA VAL A 158 27.61 79.65 -23.09
C VAL A 158 28.14 78.31 -22.54
N SER A 159 28.72 77.58 -23.50
CA SER A 159 29.72 76.50 -23.41
C SER A 159 29.36 75.16 -22.74
N ALA A 160 29.01 74.18 -23.57
CA ALA A 160 29.22 72.76 -23.27
C ALA A 160 29.47 71.91 -24.53
N GLU A 161 30.39 72.34 -25.39
CA GLU A 161 31.11 71.41 -26.29
C GLU A 161 32.38 70.96 -25.56
N LYS A 162 32.35 69.74 -25.00
CA LYS A 162 33.49 68.85 -24.69
C LYS A 162 33.15 67.95 -23.50
N LYS A 163 32.56 66.79 -23.80
CA LYS A 163 32.87 65.45 -23.24
C LYS A 163 31.83 64.49 -23.81
N GLY A 164 32.28 63.50 -24.55
CA GLY A 164 31.48 62.53 -25.29
C GLY A 164 30.66 61.58 -24.41
N LEU A 165 29.63 62.13 -23.74
CA LEU A 165 28.56 61.37 -23.11
C LEU A 165 27.20 62.01 -23.46
N ASN A 166 26.37 61.24 -24.16
CA ASN A 166 24.92 61.36 -24.40
C ASN A 166 24.36 62.45 -25.34
N THR A 167 24.63 62.29 -26.64
CA THR A 167 23.73 62.71 -27.73
C THR A 167 22.29 62.15 -27.56
N LEU A 168 22.13 61.02 -26.87
CA LEU A 168 20.85 60.37 -26.62
C LEU A 168 20.00 61.08 -25.56
N TYR A 169 20.62 61.71 -24.56
CA TYR A 169 19.91 62.47 -23.52
C TYR A 169 19.49 63.85 -24.01
N LEU A 170 20.37 64.59 -24.70
CA LEU A 170 20.02 65.88 -25.31
C LEU A 170 18.88 65.72 -26.32
N ASN A 171 18.93 64.70 -27.18
CA ASN A 171 17.82 64.38 -28.10
C ASN A 171 16.53 63.97 -27.38
N TYR A 172 16.61 63.28 -26.24
CA TYR A 172 15.43 62.90 -25.45
C TYR A 172 14.81 64.10 -24.72
N HIS A 173 15.66 64.96 -24.14
CA HIS A 173 15.25 66.16 -23.41
C HIS A 173 14.67 67.22 -24.35
N GLN A 174 15.33 67.53 -25.47
CA GLN A 174 14.83 68.48 -26.49
C GLN A 174 13.54 68.01 -27.17
N LYS A 175 13.35 66.70 -27.37
CA LYS A 175 12.20 66.15 -28.11
C LYS A 175 10.94 65.91 -27.27
N TYR A 176 11.07 65.60 -25.97
CA TYR A 176 9.93 65.15 -25.17
C TYR A 176 9.72 65.85 -23.81
N LEU A 177 10.75 66.51 -23.25
CA LEU A 177 10.69 67.12 -21.91
C LEU A 177 10.76 68.66 -21.94
N SER A 178 11.25 69.26 -23.02
CA SER A 178 11.33 70.71 -23.24
C SER A 178 9.98 71.44 -23.23
N THR A 179 8.87 70.72 -23.39
CA THR A 179 7.50 71.26 -23.45
C THR A 179 6.80 71.40 -22.09
N PHE A 180 7.45 71.01 -20.96
CA PHE A 180 6.82 71.04 -19.63
C PHE A 180 7.65 71.83 -18.61
N PRO A 181 7.01 72.57 -17.67
CA PRO A 181 7.74 73.30 -16.63
C PRO A 181 8.54 72.36 -15.73
N LEU A 182 9.79 72.71 -15.46
CA LEU A 182 10.68 71.94 -14.57
C LEU A 182 10.13 71.80 -13.14
N SER A 183 9.21 72.67 -12.73
CA SER A 183 8.47 72.60 -11.46
C SER A 183 7.56 71.37 -11.33
N GLN A 184 7.32 70.62 -12.42
CA GLN A 184 6.57 69.37 -12.41
C GLN A 184 7.39 68.15 -11.96
N PHE A 185 8.72 68.27 -11.83
CA PHE A 185 9.60 67.15 -11.49
C PHE A 185 10.34 67.37 -10.16
N ILE A 186 10.23 66.42 -9.24
CA ILE A 186 10.90 66.44 -7.93
C ILE A 186 11.85 65.24 -7.84
N PHE A 187 13.15 65.51 -7.81
CA PHE A 187 14.18 64.47 -7.79
C PHE A 187 14.66 64.18 -6.36
N LEU A 188 14.43 62.95 -5.89
CA LEU A 188 14.83 62.50 -4.55
C LEU A 188 15.94 61.43 -4.63
N ASP A 189 17.03 61.70 -3.91
CA ASP A 189 18.16 60.77 -3.82
C ASP A 189 18.02 59.95 -2.55
N ILE A 190 17.69 58.68 -2.73
CA ILE A 190 17.46 57.75 -1.63
C ILE A 190 18.60 56.74 -1.63
N GLN A 191 19.16 56.46 -0.44
CA GLN A 191 20.12 55.37 -0.30
C GLN A 191 19.43 54.05 -0.67
N PRO A 192 19.96 53.31 -1.67
CA PRO A 192 19.27 52.12 -2.18
C PRO A 192 19.31 51.01 -1.14
N ILE A 193 18.14 50.60 -0.66
CA ILE A 193 17.99 49.38 0.13
C ILE A 193 17.94 48.20 -0.84
N PRO A 194 18.88 47.25 -0.80
CA PRO A 194 18.99 46.16 -1.77
C PRO A 194 17.97 45.05 -1.48
N ILE A 195 16.68 45.39 -1.49
CA ILE A 195 15.57 44.46 -1.34
C ILE A 195 14.71 44.56 -2.61
N SER A 196 14.54 43.43 -3.30
CA SER A 196 13.58 43.33 -4.40
C SER A 196 12.51 42.30 -4.09
N SER A 197 11.28 42.52 -4.57
CA SER A 197 10.23 41.51 -4.50
C SER A 197 10.65 40.20 -5.17
N THR A 198 11.51 40.24 -6.21
CA THR A 198 12.00 39.03 -6.88
C THR A 198 12.88 38.18 -5.96
N ASP A 199 13.79 38.79 -5.21
CA ASP A 199 14.67 38.08 -4.28
C ASP A 199 13.86 37.47 -3.13
N ILE A 200 12.84 38.18 -2.63
CA ILE A 200 11.94 37.66 -1.59
C ILE A 200 11.23 36.40 -2.10
N ARG A 201 10.64 36.45 -3.30
CA ARG A 201 9.98 35.27 -3.90
C ARG A 201 10.96 34.11 -4.09
N GLN A 202 12.20 34.38 -4.51
CA GLN A 202 13.23 33.35 -4.63
C GLN A 202 13.61 32.75 -3.27
N LYS A 203 13.80 33.58 -2.25
CA LYS A 203 14.11 33.11 -0.88
C LYS A 203 13.00 32.22 -0.31
N VAL A 204 11.73 32.62 -0.47
CA VAL A 204 10.59 31.78 -0.06
C VAL A 204 10.55 30.46 -0.84
N ALA A 205 10.80 30.49 -2.15
CA ALA A 205 10.85 29.27 -2.97
C ALA A 205 11.98 28.30 -2.55
N HIS A 206 13.08 28.81 -1.99
CA HIS A 206 14.19 28.01 -1.47
C HIS A 206 14.09 27.71 0.03
N HIS A 207 12.92 27.92 0.65
CA HIS A 207 12.69 27.74 2.09
C HIS A 207 13.64 28.56 2.98
N GLN A 208 14.06 29.74 2.52
CA GLN A 208 14.92 30.65 3.28
C GLN A 208 14.09 31.68 4.04
N ASN A 209 14.62 32.14 5.18
CA ASN A 209 13.96 33.11 6.04
C ASN A 209 13.86 34.51 5.38
N ILE A 210 12.67 35.13 5.45
CA ILE A 210 12.37 36.46 4.89
C ILE A 210 11.93 37.49 5.94
N SER A 211 11.98 37.17 7.23
CA SER A 211 11.45 38.02 8.32
C SER A 211 12.09 39.41 8.38
N SER A 212 13.33 39.55 7.92
CA SER A 212 14.05 40.84 7.86
C SER A 212 13.76 41.64 6.58
N LEU A 213 13.10 41.06 5.57
CA LEU A 213 12.94 41.67 4.24
C LEU A 213 11.55 42.25 4.02
N VAL A 214 10.54 41.75 4.73
CA VAL A 214 9.15 42.21 4.68
C VAL A 214 8.63 42.47 6.10
N PRO A 215 7.57 43.26 6.28
CA PRO A 215 6.93 43.40 7.58
C PRO A 215 6.47 42.03 8.14
N PRO A 216 6.58 41.77 9.46
CA PRO A 216 6.28 40.45 10.04
C PRO A 216 4.88 39.92 9.71
N TYR A 217 3.88 40.79 9.68
CA TYR A 217 2.49 40.43 9.32
C TYR A 217 2.35 40.04 7.85
N ILE A 218 3.19 40.57 6.95
CA ILE A 218 3.25 40.15 5.54
C ILE A 218 4.00 38.82 5.42
N ALA A 219 5.09 38.61 6.17
CA ALA A 219 5.76 37.31 6.23
C ALA A 219 4.81 36.21 6.70
N GLN A 220 4.02 36.48 7.74
CA GLN A 220 3.02 35.55 8.25
C GLN A 220 1.92 35.27 7.21
N TYR A 221 1.43 36.30 6.51
CA TYR A 221 0.45 36.12 5.44
C TYR A 221 0.99 35.22 4.32
N ILE A 222 2.24 35.45 3.89
CA ILE A 222 2.93 34.62 2.88
C ILE A 222 3.03 33.16 3.34
N LEU A 223 3.35 32.92 4.61
CA LEU A 223 3.44 31.57 5.18
C LEU A 223 2.07 30.88 5.27
N ASN A 224 1.08 31.55 5.85
CA ASN A 224 -0.27 30.99 6.05
C ASN A 224 -0.96 30.65 4.72
N HIS A 225 -0.77 31.49 3.70
CA HIS A 225 -1.35 31.30 2.38
C HIS A 225 -0.43 30.56 1.40
N GLN A 226 0.71 30.03 1.87
CA GLN A 226 1.70 29.30 1.07
C GLN A 226 2.12 30.02 -0.22
N LEU A 227 2.18 31.36 -0.17
CA LEU A 227 2.52 32.19 -1.32
C LEU A 227 4.00 32.04 -1.67
N TYR A 228 4.32 32.04 -2.96
CA TYR A 228 5.68 31.91 -3.51
C TYR A 228 6.43 30.63 -3.14
N GLN A 229 5.79 29.72 -2.41
CA GLN A 229 6.29 28.37 -2.23
C GLN A 229 6.20 27.68 -3.59
N THR A 230 7.34 27.21 -4.10
CA THR A 230 7.30 26.23 -5.17
C THR A 230 6.68 24.97 -4.58
N THR A 231 5.38 24.76 -4.84
CA THR A 231 5.01 23.43 -5.31
C THR A 231 6.01 23.13 -6.42
N SER A 232 6.81 22.07 -6.22
CA SER A 232 7.85 21.64 -7.16
C SER A 232 7.38 21.95 -8.58
N SER A 233 8.10 22.81 -9.31
CA SER A 233 7.77 23.07 -10.71
C SER A 233 7.48 21.72 -11.37
N PRO A 234 6.34 21.58 -12.06
CA PRO A 234 5.86 20.26 -12.47
C PRO A 234 6.97 19.52 -13.21
N LEU A 235 7.23 18.27 -12.83
CA LEU A 235 8.27 17.46 -13.48
C LEU A 235 8.00 17.40 -14.99
N ILE A 236 8.83 18.07 -15.78
CA ILE A 236 8.80 18.01 -17.25
C ILE A 236 9.81 16.96 -17.72
N LEU A 237 9.31 15.85 -18.26
CA LEU A 237 10.08 14.76 -18.83
C LEU A 237 9.96 14.78 -20.36
N GLY A 238 11.06 14.75 -21.10
CA GLY A 238 11.09 14.65 -22.55
C GLY A 238 11.24 13.20 -23.01
N VAL A 239 10.54 12.80 -24.08
CA VAL A 239 10.70 11.51 -24.75
C VAL A 239 11.03 11.75 -26.22
N THR A 240 12.24 11.35 -26.62
CA THR A 240 12.78 11.54 -27.97
C THR A 240 13.20 10.20 -28.60
N GLY A 241 13.59 10.22 -29.88
CA GLY A 241 13.97 9.04 -30.65
C GLY A 241 13.44 9.07 -32.08
N GLN A 242 13.96 8.18 -32.93
CA GLN A 242 13.59 8.09 -34.35
C GLN A 242 12.12 7.68 -34.57
N ALA A 243 11.59 7.94 -35.77
CA ALA A 243 10.26 7.48 -36.16
C ALA A 243 10.15 5.96 -35.99
N GLY A 244 9.04 5.48 -35.45
CA GLY A 244 8.83 4.04 -35.21
C GLY A 244 9.60 3.43 -34.03
N SER A 245 10.42 4.19 -33.29
CA SER A 245 11.17 3.64 -32.15
C SER A 245 10.32 3.25 -30.91
N GLY A 246 9.05 3.67 -30.86
CA GLY A 246 8.13 3.37 -29.75
C GLY A 246 7.95 4.50 -28.72
N LYS A 247 8.24 5.75 -29.08
CA LYS A 247 8.05 6.93 -28.20
C LYS A 247 6.63 7.04 -27.63
N SER A 248 5.60 6.87 -28.45
CA SER A 248 4.19 6.94 -28.01
C SER A 248 3.87 5.82 -27.02
N THR A 249 4.42 4.61 -27.24
CA THR A 249 4.30 3.48 -26.31
C THR A 249 4.99 3.77 -24.99
N ALA A 250 6.22 4.30 -25.01
CA ALA A 250 6.92 4.74 -23.80
C ALA A 250 6.11 5.80 -23.04
N ALA A 251 5.48 6.73 -23.77
CA ALA A 251 4.66 7.78 -23.17
C ALA A 251 3.42 7.24 -22.45
N GLN A 252 2.71 6.29 -23.05
CA GLN A 252 1.58 5.60 -22.42
C GLN A 252 2.00 4.83 -21.17
N ILE A 253 3.11 4.09 -21.23
CA ILE A 253 3.66 3.35 -20.08
C ILE A 253 3.98 4.32 -18.93
N LEU A 254 4.69 5.41 -19.22
CA LEU A 254 5.06 6.41 -18.20
C LEU A 254 3.83 7.10 -17.60
N GLN A 255 2.83 7.44 -18.43
CA GLN A 255 1.58 8.04 -17.98
C GLN A 255 0.74 7.09 -17.11
N SER A 256 0.77 5.79 -17.38
CA SER A 256 0.05 4.79 -16.56
C SER A 256 0.63 4.67 -15.14
N ALA A 257 1.92 4.98 -14.97
CA ALA A 257 2.63 4.85 -13.71
C ALA A 257 2.71 6.16 -12.91
N TYR A 258 2.65 7.32 -13.57
CA TYR A 258 2.73 8.63 -12.93
C TYR A 258 1.85 9.62 -13.71
N PRO A 259 1.13 10.55 -13.05
CA PRO A 259 0.05 11.33 -13.66
C PRO A 259 0.57 12.45 -14.59
N PHE A 260 1.29 12.07 -15.64
CA PHE A 260 1.81 12.97 -16.65
C PHE A 260 0.71 13.47 -17.57
N THR A 261 0.72 14.78 -17.86
CA THR A 261 0.01 15.36 -18.99
C THR A 261 0.89 15.22 -20.24
N ILE A 262 0.42 14.48 -21.24
CA ILE A 262 1.18 14.25 -22.48
C ILE A 262 1.03 15.47 -23.40
N ILE A 263 2.17 15.96 -23.91
CA ILE A 263 2.27 16.96 -24.96
C ILE A 263 2.93 16.27 -26.16
N ASP A 264 2.12 15.88 -27.14
CA ASP A 264 2.59 15.26 -28.38
C ASP A 264 2.93 16.36 -29.41
N LEU A 265 4.22 16.50 -29.74
CA LEU A 265 4.70 17.52 -30.66
C LEU A 265 4.23 17.27 -32.11
N ASP A 266 3.98 16.01 -32.49
CA ASP A 266 3.50 15.68 -33.83
C ASP A 266 2.02 16.09 -33.96
N GLN A 267 1.20 15.90 -32.92
CA GLN A 267 -0.19 16.40 -32.88
C GLN A 267 -0.27 17.92 -32.89
N ILE A 268 0.58 18.60 -32.11
CA ILE A 268 0.66 20.07 -32.14
C ILE A 268 1.07 20.55 -33.54
N GLY A 269 2.02 19.86 -34.19
CA GLY A 269 2.40 20.13 -35.58
C GLY A 269 1.21 20.07 -36.53
N HIS A 270 0.36 19.04 -36.43
CA HIS A 270 -0.86 18.95 -37.22
C HIS A 270 -1.83 20.11 -36.98
N HIS A 271 -2.03 20.50 -35.73
CA HIS A 271 -2.89 21.62 -35.38
C HIS A 271 -2.33 22.98 -35.85
N VAL A 272 -0.99 23.13 -35.91
CA VAL A 272 -0.37 24.33 -36.46
C VAL A 272 -0.67 24.49 -37.96
N LEU A 273 -0.77 23.38 -38.71
CA LEU A 273 -1.07 23.41 -40.14
C LEU A 273 -2.50 23.89 -40.45
N THR A 274 -3.44 23.81 -39.49
CA THR A 274 -4.81 24.33 -39.68
C THR A 274 -4.89 25.84 -39.49
N ASN A 275 -3.81 26.51 -39.04
CA ASN A 275 -3.80 27.95 -38.88
C ASN A 275 -3.94 28.66 -40.25
N PRO A 276 -4.95 29.53 -40.45
CA PRO A 276 -5.23 30.16 -41.74
C PRO A 276 -4.01 30.90 -42.32
N LYS A 277 -3.21 31.56 -41.48
CA LYS A 277 -2.01 32.31 -41.91
C LYS A 277 -0.89 31.40 -42.38
N ILE A 278 -0.78 30.21 -41.82
CA ILE A 278 0.24 29.22 -42.20
C ILE A 278 -0.23 28.49 -43.45
N LYS A 279 -1.51 28.10 -43.48
CA LYS A 279 -2.16 27.47 -44.64
C LYS A 279 -2.02 28.32 -45.90
N ALA A 280 -2.32 29.62 -45.84
CA ALA A 280 -2.14 30.54 -46.97
C ALA A 280 -0.69 30.57 -47.48
N LYS A 281 0.30 30.62 -46.57
CA LYS A 281 1.73 30.61 -46.95
C LYS A 281 2.19 29.28 -47.55
N LEU A 282 1.60 28.17 -47.11
CA LEU A 282 1.90 26.85 -47.67
C LEU A 282 1.27 26.67 -49.05
N ILE A 283 0.05 27.15 -49.27
CA ILE A 283 -0.61 27.15 -50.59
C ILE A 283 0.18 28.02 -51.57
N HIS A 284 0.63 29.21 -51.14
CA HIS A 284 1.45 30.08 -51.99
C HIS A 284 2.78 29.42 -52.43
N GLN A 285 3.42 28.63 -51.56
CA GLN A 285 4.72 28.01 -51.85
C GLN A 285 4.60 26.70 -52.64
N PHE A 286 3.61 25.86 -52.30
CA PHE A 286 3.49 24.48 -52.78
C PHE A 286 2.28 24.26 -53.71
N GLY A 287 1.54 25.31 -54.02
CA GLY A 287 0.35 25.27 -54.87
C GLY A 287 -0.88 24.66 -54.17
N PRO A 288 -2.06 24.72 -54.80
CA PRO A 288 -3.30 24.14 -54.27
C PRO A 288 -3.27 22.60 -54.23
N GLN A 289 -2.31 21.93 -54.88
CA GLN A 289 -2.20 20.47 -54.87
C GLN A 289 -1.99 19.85 -53.48
N ILE A 290 -1.56 20.63 -52.49
CA ILE A 290 -1.41 20.15 -51.09
C ILE A 290 -2.74 20.09 -50.34
N LEU A 291 -3.86 20.40 -50.99
CA LEU A 291 -5.19 20.38 -50.37
C LEU A 291 -5.91 19.04 -50.62
N ASP A 292 -6.75 18.67 -49.66
CA ASP A 292 -7.76 17.60 -49.80
C ASP A 292 -9.08 18.16 -50.36
N LYS A 293 -10.09 17.28 -50.47
CA LYS A 293 -11.42 17.63 -51.01
C LYS A 293 -12.16 18.68 -50.16
N ASP A 294 -11.84 18.78 -48.87
CA ASP A 294 -12.46 19.70 -47.91
C ASP A 294 -11.65 21.00 -47.78
N GLN A 295 -10.78 21.28 -48.76
CA GLN A 295 -9.81 22.37 -48.76
C GLN A 295 -8.84 22.37 -47.57
N ASN A 296 -8.65 21.28 -46.82
CA ASN A 296 -7.67 21.19 -45.74
C ASN A 296 -6.30 20.72 -46.25
N ILE A 297 -5.23 20.93 -45.48
CA ILE A 297 -3.90 20.47 -45.90
C ILE A 297 -3.84 18.94 -45.84
N ASP A 298 -3.69 18.32 -47.01
CA ASP A 298 -3.36 16.91 -47.14
C ASP A 298 -1.89 16.69 -46.74
N ARG A 299 -1.71 16.19 -45.52
CA ARG A 299 -0.41 15.92 -44.91
C ARG A 299 0.41 14.89 -45.71
N THR A 300 -0.25 13.99 -46.43
CA THR A 300 0.41 12.93 -47.21
C THR A 300 1.06 13.54 -48.44
N LYS A 301 0.29 14.36 -49.19
CA LYS A 301 0.78 15.10 -50.36
C LYS A 301 1.82 16.16 -50.00
N LEU A 302 1.59 16.91 -48.91
CA LEU A 302 2.58 17.84 -48.39
C LEU A 302 3.85 17.10 -47.97
N GLY A 303 3.70 15.96 -47.29
CA GLY A 303 4.82 15.11 -46.88
C GLY A 303 5.70 14.69 -48.06
N SER A 304 5.12 14.20 -49.16
CA SER A 304 5.89 13.77 -50.33
C SER A 304 6.68 14.91 -50.98
N LEU A 305 6.14 16.13 -51.01
CA LEU A 305 6.82 17.30 -51.60
C LEU A 305 7.95 17.85 -50.71
N VAL A 306 7.76 17.74 -49.39
CA VAL A 306 8.65 18.37 -48.41
C VAL A 306 9.76 17.41 -47.97
N PHE A 307 9.49 16.11 -47.80
CA PHE A 307 10.48 15.14 -47.36
C PHE A 307 11.45 14.69 -48.46
N ASN A 308 11.11 14.91 -49.73
CA ASN A 308 11.98 14.62 -50.88
C ASN A 308 12.90 15.81 -51.26
N ASN A 309 12.68 17.01 -50.70
CA ASN A 309 13.45 18.21 -51.03
C ASN A 309 13.91 18.95 -49.75
N PRO A 310 15.23 19.03 -49.47
CA PRO A 310 15.77 19.69 -48.28
C PRO A 310 15.40 21.18 -48.15
N HIS A 311 15.29 21.91 -49.25
CA HIS A 311 14.90 23.33 -49.25
C HIS A 311 13.45 23.51 -48.83
N ASN A 312 12.55 22.66 -49.34
CA ASN A 312 11.14 22.65 -48.96
C ASN A 312 10.97 22.33 -47.48
N LEU A 313 11.72 21.36 -46.97
CA LEU A 313 11.72 21.00 -45.55
C LEU A 313 12.21 22.15 -44.66
N LYS A 314 13.24 22.88 -45.09
CA LYS A 314 13.76 24.04 -44.37
C LYS A 314 12.72 25.17 -44.31
N PHE A 315 11.99 25.41 -45.41
CA PHE A 315 10.91 26.39 -45.46
C PHE A 315 9.75 26.02 -44.52
N LEU A 316 9.25 24.78 -44.59
CA LEU A 316 8.19 24.30 -43.70
C LEU A 316 8.60 24.45 -42.23
N ASN A 317 9.81 24.03 -41.88
CA ASN A 317 10.34 24.12 -40.52
C ASN A 317 10.43 25.58 -40.02
N LYS A 318 10.83 26.53 -40.88
CA LYS A 318 10.91 27.96 -40.53
C LYS A 318 9.54 28.55 -40.18
N LEU A 319 8.48 28.08 -40.84
CA LEU A 319 7.10 28.50 -40.57
C LEU A 319 6.50 27.82 -39.34
N VAL A 320 6.67 26.50 -39.23
CA VAL A 320 5.91 25.67 -38.27
C VAL A 320 6.61 25.57 -36.91
N HIS A 321 7.94 25.45 -36.85
CA HIS A 321 8.66 25.26 -35.57
C HIS A 321 8.43 26.37 -34.53
N PRO A 322 8.45 27.67 -34.86
CA PRO A 322 8.18 28.72 -33.89
C PRO A 322 6.78 28.63 -33.28
N GLN A 323 5.80 28.18 -34.06
CA GLN A 323 4.41 28.06 -33.65
C GLN A 323 4.20 26.82 -32.77
N ILE A 324 4.81 25.68 -33.11
CA ILE A 324 4.84 24.49 -32.23
C ILE A 324 5.44 24.85 -30.88
N LYS A 325 6.57 25.58 -30.87
CA LYS A 325 7.21 26.04 -29.63
C LYS A 325 6.26 26.90 -28.80
N LYS A 326 5.63 27.89 -29.43
CA LYS A 326 4.71 28.83 -28.76
C LYS A 326 3.50 28.10 -28.16
N GLN A 327 2.87 27.20 -28.90
CA GLN A 327 1.72 26.42 -28.39
C GLN A 327 2.15 25.49 -27.25
N THR A 328 3.28 24.80 -27.38
CA THR A 328 3.82 23.94 -26.32
C THR A 328 4.10 24.73 -25.04
N LEU A 329 4.74 25.90 -25.15
CA LEU A 329 5.02 26.77 -24.00
C LEU A 329 3.73 27.30 -23.37
N ASN A 330 2.73 27.66 -24.17
CA ASN A 330 1.43 28.07 -23.63
C ASN A 330 0.77 26.96 -22.81
N ILE A 331 0.88 25.69 -23.24
CA ILE A 331 0.37 24.55 -22.47
C ILE A 331 1.12 24.38 -21.15
N LEU A 332 2.45 24.49 -21.18
CA LEU A 332 3.30 24.40 -19.97
C LEU A 332 3.05 25.54 -18.99
N TYR A 333 2.77 26.75 -19.47
CA TYR A 333 2.54 27.92 -18.62
C TYR A 333 1.11 28.05 -18.10
N ARG A 334 0.11 27.44 -18.76
CA ARG A 334 -1.30 27.48 -18.34
C ARG A 334 -1.61 26.61 -17.11
N SER A 335 -0.88 25.52 -16.88
CA SER A 335 -1.15 24.59 -15.78
C SER A 335 0.09 24.41 -14.90
N LYS A 336 0.07 24.94 -13.68
CA LYS A 336 1.17 24.77 -12.71
C LYS A 336 0.99 23.55 -11.79
N LYS A 337 0.00 22.69 -12.04
CA LYS A 337 -0.44 21.66 -11.08
C LYS A 337 -0.06 20.21 -11.43
N HIS A 338 0.36 19.90 -12.66
CA HIS A 338 0.60 18.50 -13.10
C HIS A 338 1.96 18.31 -13.80
N PRO A 339 2.66 17.18 -13.58
CA PRO A 339 3.88 16.84 -14.31
C PRO A 339 3.60 16.64 -15.81
N TYR A 340 4.56 16.94 -16.67
CA TYR A 340 4.39 16.93 -18.13
C TYR A 340 5.31 15.91 -18.80
N LEU A 341 4.82 15.32 -19.89
CA LEU A 341 5.61 14.46 -20.78
C LEU A 341 5.61 15.03 -22.20
N ILE A 342 6.74 15.56 -22.67
CA ILE A 342 6.87 16.11 -24.03
C ILE A 342 7.39 15.02 -24.95
N VAL A 343 6.59 14.60 -25.92
CA VAL A 343 6.89 13.47 -26.81
C VAL A 343 7.14 13.99 -28.22
N GLY A 344 8.30 13.69 -28.81
CA GLY A 344 8.55 13.98 -30.22
C GLY A 344 10.03 14.02 -30.62
N ALA A 345 10.29 13.76 -31.91
CA ALA A 345 11.66 13.75 -32.46
C ALA A 345 12.25 15.17 -32.64
N LEU A 346 11.41 16.22 -32.60
CA LEU A 346 11.78 17.62 -32.84
C LEU A 346 12.17 18.39 -31.56
N LEU A 347 12.14 17.74 -30.39
CA LEU A 347 12.31 18.35 -29.08
C LEU A 347 13.53 19.30 -28.98
N GLN A 348 14.68 18.90 -29.55
CA GLN A 348 15.85 19.77 -29.61
C GLN A 348 15.77 20.82 -30.73
N LYS A 349 15.34 20.46 -31.95
CA LYS A 349 15.32 21.38 -33.09
C LYS A 349 14.47 22.62 -32.81
N ILE A 350 13.43 22.48 -31.99
CA ILE A 350 12.50 23.55 -31.61
C ILE A 350 13.00 24.30 -30.35
N GLY A 351 14.07 23.82 -29.71
CA GLY A 351 14.64 24.42 -28.51
C GLY A 351 13.80 24.20 -27.26
N LEU A 352 13.09 23.07 -27.19
CA LEU A 352 12.29 22.66 -26.02
C LEU A 352 13.11 21.88 -24.97
N LYS A 353 14.31 21.39 -25.34
CA LYS A 353 15.25 20.70 -24.45
C LYS A 353 15.48 21.43 -23.12
N LYS A 354 15.68 22.75 -23.18
CA LYS A 354 15.97 23.59 -21.99
C LYS A 354 14.83 23.67 -20.96
N TYR A 355 13.64 23.19 -21.30
CA TYR A 355 12.48 23.15 -20.41
C TYR A 355 12.25 21.75 -19.82
N CYS A 356 12.97 20.72 -20.29
CA CYS A 356 12.88 19.36 -19.75
C CYS A 356 13.89 19.19 -18.59
N HIS A 357 13.46 18.61 -17.49
CA HIS A 357 14.34 18.22 -16.38
C HIS A 357 15.15 16.97 -16.73
N TYR A 358 14.51 16.03 -17.43
CA TYR A 358 15.09 14.79 -17.93
C TYR A 358 14.59 14.52 -19.35
N ILE A 359 15.41 13.85 -20.16
CA ILE A 359 15.09 13.42 -21.52
C ILE A 359 15.44 11.95 -21.66
N LEU A 360 14.46 11.15 -22.07
CA LEU A 360 14.60 9.73 -22.41
C LEU A 360 14.66 9.58 -23.92
N ASN A 361 15.73 8.98 -24.42
CA ASN A 361 15.82 8.56 -25.82
C ASN A 361 15.31 7.11 -25.94
N ILE A 362 14.37 6.87 -26.85
CA ILE A 362 13.87 5.54 -27.16
C ILE A 362 14.46 5.07 -28.48
N GLU A 363 15.19 3.96 -28.43
CA GLU A 363 15.83 3.32 -29.58
C GLU A 363 15.23 1.96 -29.87
N ALA A 364 15.17 1.60 -31.14
CA ALA A 364 14.76 0.27 -31.56
C ALA A 364 15.65 -0.23 -32.71
N PRO A 365 15.80 -1.56 -32.89
CA PRO A 365 16.52 -2.12 -34.02
C PRO A 365 15.85 -1.76 -35.35
N ASP A 366 16.65 -1.34 -36.35
CA ASP A 366 16.13 -0.86 -37.65
C ASP A 366 15.32 -1.93 -38.39
N GLN A 367 15.76 -3.18 -38.30
CA GLN A 367 15.08 -4.33 -38.88
C GLN A 367 13.69 -4.56 -38.27
N LYS A 368 13.52 -4.29 -36.96
CA LYS A 368 12.21 -4.35 -36.30
C LYS A 368 11.31 -3.19 -36.68
N ILE A 369 11.86 -1.96 -36.79
CA ILE A 369 11.09 -0.80 -37.26
C ILE A 369 10.58 -1.04 -38.69
N LYS A 370 11.45 -1.57 -39.57
CA LYS A 370 11.10 -1.93 -40.95
C LYS A 370 9.97 -2.95 -41.01
N ASN A 371 10.01 -3.99 -40.17
CA ASN A 371 8.98 -5.04 -40.14
C ASN A 371 7.64 -4.55 -39.57
N ILE A 372 7.66 -3.68 -38.55
CA ILE A 372 6.44 -3.22 -37.86
C ILE A 372 5.79 -2.03 -38.59
N SER A 373 6.59 -1.15 -39.19
CA SER A 373 6.09 0.05 -39.87
C SER A 373 7.02 0.47 -41.02
N PRO A 374 6.86 -0.15 -42.21
CA PRO A 374 7.68 0.15 -43.39
C PRO A 374 7.67 1.64 -43.78
N GLN A 375 6.51 2.29 -43.67
CA GLN A 375 6.35 3.72 -43.96
C GLN A 375 7.16 4.61 -42.99
N LYS A 376 7.14 4.31 -41.68
CA LYS A 376 7.93 5.08 -40.70
C LYS A 376 9.43 4.83 -40.83
N TYR A 377 9.82 3.66 -41.33
CA TYR A 377 11.22 3.35 -41.62
C TYR A 377 11.80 4.25 -42.73
N GLN A 378 11.05 4.60 -43.78
CA GLN A 378 11.53 5.57 -44.77
C GLN A 378 11.81 6.95 -44.14
N ILE A 379 10.97 7.38 -43.19
CA ILE A 379 11.15 8.63 -42.45
C ILE A 379 12.42 8.59 -41.57
N THR A 380 12.79 7.42 -41.02
CA THR A 380 14.01 7.31 -40.19
C THR A 380 15.29 7.61 -40.97
N LYS A 381 15.34 7.33 -42.29
CA LYS A 381 16.49 7.65 -43.14
C LYS A 381 16.72 9.16 -43.30
N LEU A 382 15.66 9.96 -43.18
CA LEU A 382 15.69 11.42 -43.30
C LEU A 382 15.89 12.13 -41.94
N GLN A 383 15.91 11.38 -40.85
CA GLN A 383 16.14 11.89 -39.50
C GLN A 383 17.63 11.88 -39.13
N LYS A 384 17.99 12.59 -38.06
CA LYS A 384 19.38 12.61 -37.58
C LYS A 384 19.85 11.19 -37.24
N ASN A 385 21.17 10.96 -37.31
CA ASN A 385 21.76 9.70 -36.88
C ASN A 385 21.42 9.38 -35.41
N LYS A 386 21.45 8.09 -35.04
CA LYS A 386 21.12 7.64 -33.67
C LYS A 386 21.95 8.34 -32.60
N LYS A 387 23.24 8.56 -32.86
CA LYS A 387 24.17 9.30 -31.98
C LYS A 387 23.66 10.69 -31.59
N ALA A 388 23.04 11.41 -32.52
CA ALA A 388 22.49 12.73 -32.25
C ALA A 388 21.34 12.69 -31.22
N TYR A 389 20.52 11.64 -31.15
CA TYR A 389 19.48 11.53 -30.13
C TYR A 389 20.06 11.12 -28.76
N GLN A 390 21.06 10.24 -28.76
CA GLN A 390 21.77 9.79 -27.56
C GLN A 390 22.48 10.94 -26.83
N GLN A 391 23.21 11.79 -27.56
CA GLN A 391 23.92 12.95 -27.00
C GLN A 391 22.99 13.98 -26.34
N GLN A 392 21.69 13.87 -26.56
CA GLN A 392 20.69 14.85 -26.11
C GLN A 392 19.87 14.34 -24.93
N ALA A 393 19.91 13.04 -24.67
CA ALA A 393 19.15 12.39 -23.63
C ALA A 393 19.99 12.16 -22.38
N ASN A 394 19.32 12.19 -21.22
CA ASN A 394 19.94 11.80 -19.96
C ASN A 394 20.08 10.28 -19.88
N HIS A 395 19.19 9.53 -20.55
CA HIS A 395 19.22 8.08 -20.59
C HIS A 395 18.65 7.57 -21.91
N THR A 396 19.21 6.48 -22.43
CA THR A 396 18.70 5.78 -23.61
C THR A 396 18.06 4.46 -23.19
N LEU A 397 16.85 4.19 -23.67
CA LEU A 397 16.11 2.95 -23.45
C LEU A 397 15.98 2.21 -24.78
N GLN A 398 16.34 0.92 -24.78
CA GLN A 398 16.11 0.06 -25.93
C GLN A 398 14.71 -0.57 -25.87
N ASN A 399 13.94 -0.32 -26.90
CA ASN A 399 12.66 -0.96 -27.15
C ASN A 399 12.86 -2.26 -27.92
N SER A 400 12.84 -3.35 -27.19
CA SER A 400 12.89 -4.72 -27.70
C SER A 400 11.52 -5.24 -28.19
N PHE A 401 10.44 -4.43 -28.07
CA PHE A 401 9.05 -4.77 -28.38
C PHE A 401 8.51 -5.97 -27.60
N ASN A 402 8.86 -6.06 -26.31
CA ASN A 402 8.33 -7.08 -25.39
C ASN A 402 8.12 -6.45 -23.99
N SER A 403 7.66 -7.26 -23.02
CA SER A 403 7.38 -6.82 -21.63
C SER A 403 8.61 -6.27 -20.87
N SER A 404 9.84 -6.53 -21.36
CA SER A 404 11.06 -5.97 -20.75
C SER A 404 11.18 -4.46 -20.95
N PHE A 405 10.59 -3.92 -22.02
CA PHE A 405 10.61 -2.48 -22.30
C PHE A 405 9.78 -1.69 -21.28
N GLU A 406 8.60 -2.19 -20.92
CA GLU A 406 7.76 -1.60 -19.86
C GLU A 406 8.52 -1.54 -18.53
N THR A 407 9.17 -2.64 -18.17
CA THR A 407 9.98 -2.71 -16.94
C THR A 407 11.13 -1.70 -16.97
N ALA A 408 11.78 -1.51 -18.13
CA ALA A 408 12.86 -0.54 -18.29
C ALA A 408 12.37 0.92 -18.15
N CYS A 409 11.22 1.26 -18.74
CA CYS A 409 10.57 2.56 -18.59
C CYS A 409 10.21 2.86 -17.12
N LEU A 410 9.58 1.91 -16.43
CA LEU A 410 9.17 2.06 -15.03
C LEU A 410 10.38 2.18 -14.08
N LYS A 411 11.42 1.38 -14.31
CA LYS A 411 12.66 1.46 -13.55
C LYS A 411 13.31 2.83 -13.71
N GLN A 412 13.39 3.34 -14.94
CA GLN A 412 13.99 4.65 -15.19
C GLN A 412 13.16 5.77 -14.55
N LEU A 413 11.83 5.68 -14.61
CA LEU A 413 10.92 6.63 -13.95
C LEU A 413 11.11 6.62 -12.43
N SER A 414 11.23 5.44 -11.80
CA SER A 414 11.50 5.34 -10.36
C SER A 414 12.84 5.97 -9.96
N SER A 415 13.87 5.82 -10.81
CA SER A 415 15.17 6.48 -10.62
C SER A 415 15.06 8.00 -10.72
N ILE A 416 14.26 8.52 -11.65
CA ILE A 416 14.03 9.96 -11.84
C ILE A 416 13.27 10.55 -10.64
N LEU A 417 12.27 9.82 -10.13
CA LEU A 417 11.43 10.28 -9.02
C LEU A 417 12.10 10.13 -7.64
N LYS A 418 13.25 9.45 -7.55
CA LYS A 418 13.94 9.09 -6.29
C LYS A 418 13.01 8.45 -5.24
N LYS A 419 11.93 7.79 -5.70
CA LYS A 419 10.92 7.11 -4.87
C LYS A 419 10.46 5.84 -5.58
N PRO A 420 10.20 4.72 -4.86
CA PRO A 420 9.52 3.58 -5.44
C PRO A 420 8.12 4.02 -5.87
N LEU A 421 7.77 3.76 -7.14
CA LEU A 421 6.42 4.01 -7.66
C LEU A 421 5.42 3.19 -6.83
N PRO A 422 4.31 3.78 -6.36
CA PRO A 422 3.34 3.04 -5.58
C PRO A 422 2.74 1.95 -6.46
N SER A 423 3.00 0.66 -6.17
CA SER A 423 2.09 -0.36 -6.66
C SER A 423 0.76 -0.09 -5.96
N LYS A 424 -0.31 0.17 -6.74
CA LYS A 424 -1.65 0.40 -6.18
C LYS A 424 -1.99 -0.82 -5.32
N LEU A 425 -1.97 -0.64 -4.00
CA LEU A 425 -2.21 -1.70 -3.02
C LEU A 425 -3.52 -2.42 -3.35
N PHE A 426 -4.56 -1.63 -3.61
CA PHE A 426 -5.90 -2.03 -4.00
C PHE A 426 -6.11 -2.15 -5.51
N SER A 427 -5.08 -2.49 -6.27
CA SER A 427 -5.30 -2.82 -7.68
C SER A 427 -6.23 -4.04 -7.79
N LEU A 428 -7.17 -4.01 -8.72
CA LEU A 428 -8.11 -5.12 -8.98
C LEU A 428 -7.39 -6.49 -9.09
N PRO A 429 -6.22 -6.61 -9.74
CA PRO A 429 -5.50 -7.88 -9.81
C PRO A 429 -4.87 -8.34 -8.48
N ASN A 430 -4.50 -7.42 -7.58
CA ASN A 430 -4.03 -7.78 -6.24
C ASN A 430 -5.18 -8.29 -5.38
N LEU A 431 -6.31 -7.57 -5.39
CA LEU A 431 -7.48 -7.92 -4.57
C LEU A 431 -8.15 -9.22 -5.04
N SER A 432 -8.35 -9.39 -6.35
CA SER A 432 -8.93 -10.61 -6.92
C SER A 432 -8.07 -11.84 -6.63
N ALA A 433 -6.76 -11.76 -6.85
CA ALA A 433 -5.83 -12.85 -6.53
C ALA A 433 -5.88 -13.22 -5.03
N THR A 434 -5.89 -12.21 -4.16
CA THR A 434 -5.98 -12.43 -2.71
C THR A 434 -7.31 -13.07 -2.30
N LEU A 435 -8.43 -12.56 -2.83
CA LEU A 435 -9.77 -13.07 -2.55
C LEU A 435 -9.90 -14.53 -2.98
N VAL A 436 -9.53 -14.84 -4.22
CA VAL A 436 -9.60 -16.21 -4.78
C VAL A 436 -8.76 -17.16 -3.94
N SER A 437 -7.49 -16.83 -3.68
CA SER A 437 -6.63 -17.69 -2.86
C SER A 437 -7.16 -17.89 -1.44
N ALA A 438 -7.68 -16.85 -0.80
CA ALA A 438 -8.17 -16.92 0.58
C ALA A 438 -9.45 -17.76 0.70
N VAL A 439 -10.42 -17.54 -0.20
CA VAL A 439 -11.68 -18.29 -0.20
C VAL A 439 -11.41 -19.76 -0.48
N LEU A 440 -10.61 -20.08 -1.49
CA LEU A 440 -10.28 -21.45 -1.83
C LEU A 440 -9.54 -22.17 -0.69
N ALA A 441 -8.56 -21.52 -0.06
CA ALA A 441 -7.87 -22.05 1.11
C ALA A 441 -8.83 -22.29 2.30
N ALA A 442 -9.91 -21.53 2.42
CA ALA A 442 -10.91 -21.73 3.46
C ALA A 442 -11.89 -22.87 3.15
N LEU A 443 -12.31 -22.99 1.89
CA LEU A 443 -13.34 -23.93 1.46
C LEU A 443 -12.94 -25.38 1.70
N ILE A 444 -11.65 -25.73 1.61
CA ILE A 444 -11.19 -27.11 1.86
C ILE A 444 -11.54 -27.62 3.27
N PHE A 445 -11.56 -26.74 4.26
CA PHE A 445 -11.92 -27.09 5.65
C PHE A 445 -13.42 -27.18 5.88
N GLN A 446 -14.24 -26.71 4.94
CA GLN A 446 -15.69 -26.83 4.99
C GLN A 446 -16.20 -27.96 4.09
N TYR A 447 -15.58 -28.12 2.92
CA TYR A 447 -16.01 -29.00 1.83
C TYR A 447 -14.82 -29.83 1.33
N PRO A 448 -14.66 -31.07 1.85
CA PRO A 448 -13.55 -31.96 1.50
C PRO A 448 -13.41 -32.27 0.00
N TYR A 449 -14.48 -32.18 -0.78
CA TYR A 449 -14.48 -32.45 -2.22
C TYR A 449 -13.53 -31.56 -3.03
N PHE A 450 -13.12 -30.40 -2.50
CA PHE A 450 -12.15 -29.52 -3.15
C PHE A 450 -10.69 -29.93 -2.91
N TYR A 451 -10.43 -31.11 -2.35
CA TYR A 451 -9.09 -31.59 -2.01
C TYR A 451 -8.03 -31.46 -3.11
N PRO A 452 -8.29 -31.84 -4.39
CA PRO A 452 -7.27 -31.69 -5.44
C PRO A 452 -6.79 -30.25 -5.62
N ALA A 453 -7.66 -29.29 -5.35
CA ALA A 453 -7.35 -27.89 -5.55
C ALA A 453 -6.44 -27.29 -4.44
N LEU A 454 -6.25 -28.01 -3.31
CA LEU A 454 -5.29 -27.69 -2.24
C LEU A 454 -3.89 -27.34 -2.78
N TYR A 455 -3.50 -27.99 -3.87
CA TYR A 455 -2.18 -27.86 -4.49
C TYR A 455 -2.05 -26.67 -5.45
N ILE A 456 -3.13 -25.93 -5.71
CA ILE A 456 -3.15 -24.78 -6.64
C ILE A 456 -3.73 -23.48 -6.05
N PHE A 457 -4.33 -23.51 -4.85
CA PHE A 457 -5.01 -22.36 -4.24
C PHE A 457 -4.15 -21.12 -4.06
N PHE A 458 -2.86 -21.27 -3.82
CA PHE A 458 -1.97 -20.13 -3.56
C PHE A 458 -1.40 -19.53 -4.85
N ILE A 459 -1.53 -20.21 -5.99
CA ILE A 459 -0.93 -19.76 -7.26
C ILE A 459 -1.32 -18.31 -7.61
N PRO A 460 -2.60 -17.89 -7.56
CA PRO A 460 -2.99 -16.51 -7.89
C PRO A 460 -2.26 -15.45 -7.05
N ILE A 461 -2.21 -15.62 -5.73
CA ILE A 461 -1.56 -14.66 -4.84
C ILE A 461 -0.02 -14.68 -4.99
N LEU A 462 0.58 -15.83 -5.29
CA LEU A 462 2.03 -15.96 -5.51
C LEU A 462 2.52 -15.08 -6.68
N PHE A 463 1.73 -14.93 -7.75
CA PHE A 463 2.04 -14.01 -8.86
C PHE A 463 2.13 -12.53 -8.43
N ARG A 464 1.53 -12.17 -7.28
CA ARG A 464 1.52 -10.81 -6.73
C ARG A 464 2.58 -10.60 -5.68
N LEU A 465 2.85 -11.59 -4.82
CA LEU A 465 3.81 -11.47 -3.73
C LEU A 465 5.22 -11.09 -4.22
N GLU A 466 5.68 -11.64 -5.34
CA GLU A 466 7.02 -11.30 -5.86
C GLU A 466 7.13 -9.89 -6.46
N LYS A 467 6.01 -9.29 -6.89
CA LYS A 467 6.00 -7.99 -7.59
C LYS A 467 5.82 -6.80 -6.64
N ASN A 468 5.22 -7.04 -5.48
CA ASN A 468 4.84 -6.00 -4.53
C ASN A 468 5.92 -5.78 -3.46
N PRO A 469 6.04 -4.56 -2.91
CA PRO A 469 6.93 -4.28 -1.77
C PRO A 469 6.41 -4.97 -0.49
N PRO A 470 7.28 -5.20 0.52
CA PRO A 470 6.91 -5.90 1.75
C PRO A 470 5.73 -5.25 2.48
N LYS A 471 5.65 -3.92 2.49
CA LYS A 471 4.52 -3.17 3.06
C LYS A 471 3.19 -3.53 2.38
N ASN A 472 3.17 -3.72 1.07
CA ASN A 472 1.94 -4.07 0.36
C ASN A 472 1.56 -5.52 0.61
N ASN A 473 2.54 -6.41 0.62
CA ASN A 473 2.32 -7.83 0.91
C ASN A 473 1.88 -8.07 2.37
N PHE A 474 2.28 -7.21 3.31
CA PHE A 474 1.72 -7.19 4.66
C PHE A 474 0.20 -7.01 4.63
N PHE A 475 -0.30 -5.97 3.96
CA PHE A 475 -1.74 -5.72 3.83
C PHE A 475 -2.46 -6.80 3.02
N LEU A 476 -1.86 -7.34 1.95
CA LEU A 476 -2.45 -8.49 1.24
C LEU A 476 -2.54 -9.72 2.15
N GLY A 477 -1.56 -9.92 3.03
CA GLY A 477 -1.59 -10.99 4.02
C GLY A 477 -2.61 -10.78 5.12
N LEU A 478 -2.85 -9.52 5.54
CA LEU A 478 -3.97 -9.18 6.42
C LEU A 478 -5.31 -9.52 5.77
N ILE A 479 -5.54 -9.10 4.52
CA ILE A 479 -6.80 -9.38 3.80
C ILE A 479 -6.97 -10.88 3.59
N PHE A 480 -5.92 -11.56 3.11
CA PHE A 480 -5.92 -13.02 2.93
C PHE A 480 -6.26 -13.73 4.24
N GLY A 481 -5.51 -13.42 5.30
CA GLY A 481 -5.64 -14.05 6.60
C GLY A 481 -7.00 -13.78 7.23
N PHE A 482 -7.51 -12.56 7.11
CA PHE A 482 -8.82 -12.19 7.64
C PHE A 482 -9.93 -13.00 6.96
N ILE A 483 -9.94 -13.06 5.62
CA ILE A 483 -10.95 -13.84 4.88
C ILE A 483 -10.84 -15.33 5.23
N PHE A 484 -9.62 -15.89 5.15
CA PHE A 484 -9.38 -17.30 5.44
C PHE A 484 -9.80 -17.68 6.86
N MET A 485 -9.36 -16.91 7.85
CA MET A 485 -9.65 -17.17 9.26
C MET A 485 -11.12 -16.90 9.61
N SER A 486 -11.76 -15.91 9.00
CA SER A 486 -13.18 -15.62 9.23
C SER A 486 -14.04 -16.80 8.77
N ILE A 487 -13.80 -17.31 7.56
CA ILE A 487 -14.52 -18.48 7.05
C ILE A 487 -14.21 -19.73 7.90
N PHE A 488 -12.95 -19.93 8.29
CA PHE A 488 -12.55 -21.07 9.13
C PHE A 488 -13.23 -21.05 10.51
N HIS A 489 -13.28 -19.88 11.16
CA HIS A 489 -13.83 -19.67 12.52
C HIS A 489 -15.30 -19.27 12.57
N SER A 490 -16.02 -19.33 11.44
CA SER A 490 -17.47 -19.09 11.37
C SER A 490 -18.29 -19.93 12.37
N TRP A 491 -17.74 -21.05 12.84
CA TRP A 491 -18.32 -21.88 13.89
C TRP A 491 -18.53 -21.14 15.23
N LEU A 492 -17.79 -20.05 15.52
CA LEU A 492 -18.00 -19.25 16.73
C LEU A 492 -19.43 -18.70 16.83
N LEU A 493 -20.07 -18.42 15.69
CA LEU A 493 -21.45 -17.95 15.65
C LEU A 493 -22.47 -19.03 16.07
N ALA A 494 -22.06 -20.31 16.09
CA ALA A 494 -22.88 -21.39 16.63
C ALA A 494 -23.04 -21.31 18.17
N LEU A 495 -22.23 -20.50 18.85
CA LEU A 495 -22.32 -20.26 20.30
C LEU A 495 -23.43 -19.28 20.71
N LYS A 496 -24.30 -18.86 19.78
CA LYS A 496 -25.41 -17.91 20.03
C LYS A 496 -26.37 -18.29 21.17
N GLY A 497 -26.36 -19.56 21.59
CA GLY A 497 -27.11 -20.03 22.76
C GLY A 497 -26.44 -19.74 24.11
N PHE A 498 -25.20 -19.24 24.13
CA PHE A 498 -24.38 -19.01 25.33
C PHE A 498 -23.90 -17.57 25.49
N ALA A 499 -23.85 -16.80 24.40
CA ALA A 499 -23.50 -15.39 24.43
C ALA A 499 -24.32 -14.59 23.39
N PRO A 500 -24.58 -13.29 23.62
CA PRO A 500 -25.25 -12.41 22.66
C PRO A 500 -24.55 -12.39 21.30
N LEU A 501 -25.34 -12.39 20.22
CA LEU A 501 -24.82 -12.41 18.84
C LEU A 501 -23.84 -11.26 18.53
N PRO A 502 -24.06 -10.00 18.96
CA PRO A 502 -23.10 -8.92 18.71
C PRO A 502 -21.72 -9.18 19.32
N ILE A 503 -21.66 -9.75 20.53
CA ILE A 503 -20.41 -10.10 21.21
C ILE A 503 -19.69 -11.22 20.46
N LEU A 504 -20.44 -12.23 19.98
CA LEU A 504 -19.88 -13.31 19.18
C LEU A 504 -19.34 -12.81 17.83
N CYS A 505 -20.04 -11.90 17.16
CA CYS A 505 -19.56 -11.26 15.94
C CYS A 505 -18.28 -10.49 16.18
N LEU A 506 -18.21 -9.71 17.26
CA LEU A 506 -17.00 -8.97 17.64
C LEU A 506 -15.84 -9.93 17.93
N ALA A 507 -16.06 -10.97 18.76
CA ALA A 507 -15.04 -11.97 19.07
C ALA A 507 -14.55 -12.70 17.81
N TRP A 508 -15.45 -13.05 16.89
CA TRP A 508 -15.13 -13.67 15.62
C TRP A 508 -14.28 -12.76 14.73
N ILE A 509 -14.63 -11.48 14.60
CA ILE A 509 -13.86 -10.49 13.84
C ILE A 509 -12.48 -10.30 14.46
N LEU A 510 -12.41 -10.10 15.78
CA LEU A 510 -11.15 -9.87 16.50
C LEU A 510 -10.21 -11.07 16.42
N LEU A 511 -10.73 -12.30 16.61
CA LEU A 511 -9.92 -13.52 16.46
C LEU A 511 -9.38 -13.65 15.03
N SER A 512 -10.23 -13.41 14.04
CA SER A 512 -9.84 -13.50 12.62
C SER A 512 -8.80 -12.45 12.27
N LEU A 513 -8.96 -11.23 12.79
CA LEU A 513 -7.99 -10.14 12.62
C LEU A 513 -6.66 -10.46 13.32
N TYR A 514 -6.68 -10.92 14.56
CA TYR A 514 -5.48 -11.35 15.29
C TYR A 514 -4.69 -12.40 14.51
N LEU A 515 -5.36 -13.46 14.05
CA LEU A 515 -4.70 -14.53 13.29
C LEU A 515 -4.25 -14.07 11.89
N SER A 516 -4.89 -13.04 11.31
CA SER A 516 -4.48 -12.46 10.04
C SER A 516 -3.09 -11.82 10.07
N PHE A 517 -2.64 -11.31 11.23
CA PHE A 517 -1.32 -10.71 11.38
C PHE A 517 -0.18 -11.71 11.15
N PHE A 518 -0.39 -13.00 11.43
CA PHE A 518 0.62 -14.02 11.12
C PHE A 518 0.79 -14.19 9.60
N TYR A 519 -0.31 -14.18 8.84
CA TYR A 519 -0.26 -14.24 7.37
C TYR A 519 0.33 -12.96 6.77
N ALA A 520 0.02 -11.80 7.35
CA ALA A 520 0.65 -10.53 7.02
C ALA A 520 2.18 -10.60 7.21
N GLY A 521 2.62 -11.15 8.34
CA GLY A 521 4.03 -11.39 8.64
C GLY A 521 4.69 -12.34 7.64
N ILE A 522 4.06 -13.49 7.35
CA ILE A 522 4.55 -14.48 6.37
C ILE A 522 4.77 -13.82 5.01
N PHE A 523 3.77 -13.10 4.48
CA PHE A 523 3.85 -12.48 3.15
C PHE A 523 4.86 -11.33 3.09
N ALA A 524 4.88 -10.47 4.11
CA ALA A 524 5.84 -9.38 4.20
C ALA A 524 7.27 -9.90 4.31
N PHE A 525 7.51 -10.90 5.16
CA PHE A 525 8.83 -11.48 5.38
C PHE A 525 9.34 -12.23 4.14
N TYR A 526 8.49 -13.05 3.51
CA TYR A 526 8.81 -13.69 2.23
C TYR A 526 9.22 -12.65 1.17
N SER A 527 8.42 -11.60 1.01
CA SER A 527 8.68 -10.52 0.06
C SER A 527 10.01 -9.80 0.34
N TYR A 528 10.29 -9.49 1.59
CA TYR A 528 11.51 -8.82 2.01
C TYR A 528 12.76 -9.67 1.73
N ILE A 529 12.74 -10.95 2.14
CA ILE A 529 13.87 -11.85 1.91
C ILE A 529 14.05 -12.13 0.41
N SER A 530 12.97 -12.37 -0.32
CA SER A 530 13.02 -12.58 -1.77
C SER A 530 13.64 -11.38 -2.52
N GLN A 531 13.30 -10.15 -2.13
CA GLN A 531 13.90 -8.94 -2.69
C GLN A 531 15.38 -8.80 -2.32
N LYS A 532 15.76 -9.08 -1.06
CA LYS A 532 17.17 -9.07 -0.63
C LYS A 532 18.00 -10.07 -1.42
N ILE A 533 17.52 -11.31 -1.59
CA ILE A 533 18.18 -12.35 -2.39
C ILE A 533 18.39 -11.86 -3.83
N GLN A 534 17.39 -11.19 -4.43
CA GLN A 534 17.51 -10.61 -5.77
C GLN A 534 18.51 -9.45 -5.84
N THR A 535 18.61 -8.59 -4.82
CA THR A 535 19.59 -7.47 -4.81
C THR A 535 21.04 -7.93 -4.66
N ILE A 536 21.30 -9.01 -3.93
CA ILE A 536 22.63 -9.63 -3.77
C ILE A 536 23.13 -10.23 -5.11
N SER A 537 22.27 -10.28 -6.14
CA SER A 537 22.50 -10.94 -7.44
C SER A 537 23.45 -10.22 -8.41
N LYS A 538 24.05 -9.08 -8.05
CA LYS A 538 24.97 -8.35 -8.96
C LYS A 538 26.45 -8.71 -8.81
N SER A 539 26.83 -9.59 -7.89
CA SER A 539 28.22 -10.02 -7.72
C SER A 539 28.51 -11.29 -8.54
N LYS A 540 29.52 -11.24 -9.42
CA LYS A 540 30.02 -12.36 -10.26
C LYS A 540 30.76 -13.43 -9.44
N LYS A 541 30.20 -13.95 -8.35
CA LYS A 541 30.83 -15.09 -7.62
C LYS A 541 30.15 -16.42 -7.96
N SER A 542 31.00 -17.40 -8.30
CA SER A 542 30.86 -18.86 -8.46
C SER A 542 29.48 -19.47 -8.86
N PHE A 543 29.51 -20.35 -9.86
CA PHE A 543 28.39 -21.18 -10.35
C PHE A 543 27.63 -21.92 -9.22
N PHE A 544 28.36 -22.52 -8.26
CA PHE A 544 27.77 -23.20 -7.10
C PHE A 544 26.93 -22.27 -6.21
N PHE A 545 27.38 -21.01 -6.06
CA PHE A 545 26.68 -20.00 -5.26
C PHE A 545 25.36 -19.59 -5.89
N ASN A 546 25.28 -19.54 -7.23
CA ASN A 546 24.05 -19.22 -7.96
C ASN A 546 23.02 -20.36 -7.92
N GLN A 547 23.46 -21.62 -7.93
CA GLN A 547 22.57 -22.78 -7.80
C GLN A 547 21.99 -22.91 -6.39
N ALA A 548 22.84 -22.84 -5.35
CA ALA A 548 22.39 -22.86 -3.96
C ALA A 548 21.40 -21.72 -3.66
N LYS A 549 21.60 -20.55 -4.29
CA LYS A 549 20.73 -19.39 -4.18
C LYS A 549 19.38 -19.56 -4.89
N LEU A 550 19.35 -20.20 -6.06
CA LEU A 550 18.10 -20.58 -6.72
C LEU A 550 17.31 -21.54 -5.82
N THR A 551 17.95 -22.61 -5.33
CA THR A 551 17.35 -23.62 -4.46
C THR A 551 16.82 -23.00 -3.16
N ALA A 552 17.60 -22.13 -2.51
CA ALA A 552 17.17 -21.40 -1.32
C ALA A 552 15.95 -20.50 -1.59
N SER A 553 15.85 -19.89 -2.78
CA SER A 553 14.68 -19.08 -3.14
C SER A 553 13.40 -19.90 -3.33
N TYR A 554 13.51 -21.18 -3.71
CA TYR A 554 12.36 -22.08 -3.90
C TYR A 554 11.83 -22.65 -2.59
N LEU A 555 12.71 -22.93 -1.63
CA LEU A 555 12.32 -23.47 -0.31
C LEU A 555 11.88 -22.39 0.67
N LEU A 556 12.19 -21.11 0.39
CA LEU A 556 11.96 -20.00 1.29
C LEU A 556 10.50 -19.88 1.75
N LEU A 557 9.54 -19.84 0.83
CA LEU A 557 8.13 -19.65 1.21
C LEU A 557 7.57 -20.85 1.99
N PRO A 558 7.77 -22.11 1.58
CA PRO A 558 7.36 -23.27 2.38
C PRO A 558 7.89 -23.27 3.82
N PHE A 559 9.16 -22.88 4.01
CA PHE A 559 9.74 -22.75 5.35
C PHE A 559 9.09 -21.60 6.14
N ILE A 560 9.01 -20.41 5.56
CA ILE A 560 8.40 -19.24 6.22
C ILE A 560 6.94 -19.54 6.60
N TRP A 561 6.20 -20.21 5.72
CA TRP A 561 4.81 -20.59 5.97
C TRP A 561 4.70 -21.53 7.18
N SER A 562 5.49 -22.61 7.19
CA SER A 562 5.43 -23.63 8.23
C SER A 562 5.90 -23.09 9.59
N ILE A 563 6.94 -22.25 9.60
CA ILE A 563 7.38 -21.53 10.80
C ILE A 563 6.29 -20.56 11.25
N GLY A 564 5.65 -19.81 10.35
CA GLY A 564 4.56 -18.91 10.68
C GLY A 564 3.36 -19.64 11.29
N GLU A 565 3.01 -20.82 10.78
CA GLU A 565 2.01 -21.69 11.36
C GLU A 565 2.39 -22.23 12.75
N LEU A 566 3.66 -22.61 12.94
CA LEU A 566 4.17 -23.01 14.26
C LEU A 566 4.09 -21.83 15.24
N CYS A 567 4.50 -20.63 14.83
CA CYS A 567 4.44 -19.42 15.64
C CYS A 567 3.02 -19.09 16.10
N LYS A 568 1.99 -19.33 15.27
CA LYS A 568 0.57 -19.17 15.66
C LYS A 568 0.18 -19.99 16.88
N THR A 569 0.89 -21.10 17.17
CA THR A 569 0.55 -21.99 18.29
C THR A 569 1.09 -21.54 19.64
N PHE A 570 2.02 -20.58 19.66
CA PHE A 570 2.67 -20.12 20.89
C PHE A 570 1.85 -19.07 21.64
N GLY A 571 2.14 -18.94 22.95
CA GLY A 571 1.56 -17.93 23.82
C GLY A 571 0.17 -18.28 24.36
N ILE A 572 -0.38 -17.35 25.13
CA ILE A 572 -1.66 -17.49 25.86
C ILE A 572 -2.84 -17.58 24.88
N LEU A 573 -2.79 -16.82 23.78
CA LEU A 573 -3.80 -16.81 22.71
C LEU A 573 -3.45 -17.71 21.52
N GLY A 574 -2.38 -18.50 21.62
CA GLY A 574 -1.92 -19.36 20.53
C GLY A 574 -3.00 -20.33 20.05
N SER A 575 -3.25 -20.35 18.74
CA SER A 575 -4.29 -21.14 18.08
C SER A 575 -3.74 -21.84 16.83
N PRO A 576 -3.79 -23.18 16.76
CA PRO A 576 -3.43 -23.94 15.56
C PRO A 576 -4.54 -23.93 14.48
N GLY A 577 -5.53 -23.04 14.60
CA GLY A 577 -6.61 -22.89 13.63
C GLY A 577 -6.10 -22.63 12.21
N GLY A 578 -6.71 -23.33 11.24
CA GLY A 578 -6.42 -23.18 9.80
C GLY A 578 -4.99 -23.54 9.39
N VAL A 579 -4.32 -24.44 10.11
CA VAL A 579 -3.05 -25.04 9.65
C VAL A 579 -3.33 -25.94 8.43
N LEU A 580 -2.59 -25.71 7.33
CA LEU A 580 -2.85 -26.38 6.04
C LEU A 580 -2.74 -27.90 6.10
N GLY A 581 -1.78 -28.43 6.87
CA GLY A 581 -1.55 -29.87 6.99
C GLY A 581 -2.78 -30.67 7.42
N TYR A 582 -3.71 -30.08 8.18
CA TYR A 582 -4.96 -30.75 8.56
C TYR A 582 -5.85 -31.10 7.36
N ALA A 583 -5.72 -30.38 6.23
CA ALA A 583 -6.45 -30.71 5.01
C ALA A 583 -6.04 -32.06 4.40
N GLN A 584 -4.85 -32.59 4.72
CA GLN A 584 -4.40 -33.91 4.26
C GLN A 584 -5.12 -35.08 4.92
N THR A 585 -5.84 -34.84 6.03
CA THR A 585 -6.58 -35.90 6.74
C THR A 585 -7.68 -36.55 5.89
N ILE A 586 -8.07 -35.90 4.78
CA ILE A 586 -9.05 -36.40 3.81
C ILE A 586 -8.44 -37.51 2.94
N HIS A 587 -7.11 -37.56 2.79
CA HIS A 587 -6.43 -38.47 1.87
C HIS A 587 -5.45 -39.41 2.62
N PRO A 588 -5.79 -40.70 2.82
CA PRO A 588 -5.02 -41.62 3.67
C PRO A 588 -3.54 -41.75 3.33
N LEU A 589 -3.17 -41.79 2.05
CA LEU A 589 -1.77 -41.92 1.62
C LEU A 589 -0.95 -40.65 1.89
N ALA A 590 -1.45 -39.49 1.46
CA ALA A 590 -0.78 -38.20 1.63
C ALA A 590 -0.70 -37.73 3.09
N LEU A 591 -1.48 -38.33 3.99
CA LEU A 591 -1.44 -38.10 5.43
C LEU A 591 -0.20 -38.74 6.10
N GLN A 592 0.25 -39.89 5.61
CA GLN A 592 1.25 -40.72 6.32
C GLN A 592 2.59 -40.02 6.62
N PRO A 593 3.13 -39.10 5.79
CA PRO A 593 4.35 -38.35 6.13
C PRO A 593 4.26 -37.53 7.44
N ALA A 594 3.06 -37.32 8.00
CA ALA A 594 2.88 -36.67 9.28
C ALA A 594 3.64 -37.36 10.43
N VAL A 595 3.86 -38.68 10.36
CA VAL A 595 4.65 -39.40 11.38
C VAL A 595 6.11 -38.93 11.45
N LEU A 596 6.66 -38.46 10.32
CA LEU A 596 8.06 -38.00 10.22
C LEU A 596 8.16 -36.51 10.52
N PHE A 597 7.23 -35.72 9.98
CA PHE A 597 7.37 -34.25 9.92
C PHE A 597 6.26 -33.48 10.65
N SER A 598 5.34 -34.16 11.32
CA SER A 598 4.11 -33.60 11.89
C SER A 598 3.20 -32.88 10.87
N VAL A 599 2.13 -32.27 11.36
CA VAL A 599 1.25 -31.39 10.61
C VAL A 599 1.98 -30.27 9.86
N PHE A 600 3.03 -29.68 10.45
CA PHE A 600 3.73 -28.55 9.84
C PHE A 600 4.56 -28.98 8.62
N GLY A 601 5.09 -30.20 8.63
CA GLY A 601 5.75 -30.78 7.46
C GLY A 601 4.78 -31.04 6.30
N LEU A 602 3.54 -31.42 6.61
CA LEU A 602 2.51 -31.51 5.58
C LEU A 602 2.18 -30.14 4.97
N SER A 603 2.07 -29.09 5.80
CA SER A 603 1.92 -27.71 5.32
C SER A 603 3.08 -27.28 4.42
N PHE A 604 4.31 -27.63 4.81
CA PHE A 604 5.52 -27.38 4.00
C PHE A 604 5.39 -28.01 2.62
N MET A 605 5.00 -29.29 2.53
CA MET A 605 4.84 -30.02 1.27
C MET A 605 3.76 -29.41 0.38
N ILE A 606 2.60 -29.04 0.95
CA ILE A 606 1.52 -28.37 0.22
C ILE A 606 2.00 -27.05 -0.39
N MET A 607 2.69 -26.23 0.42
CA MET A 607 3.19 -24.94 -0.04
C MET A 607 4.31 -25.09 -1.07
N LEU A 608 5.16 -26.11 -0.93
CA LEU A 608 6.23 -26.42 -1.89
C LEU A 608 5.65 -26.79 -3.25
N ILE A 609 4.62 -27.64 -3.30
CA ILE A 609 3.93 -27.99 -4.55
C ILE A 609 3.30 -26.74 -5.19
N ASN A 610 2.55 -25.94 -4.42
CA ASN A 610 1.97 -24.68 -4.90
C ASN A 610 3.05 -23.75 -5.50
N PHE A 611 4.20 -23.63 -4.83
CA PHE A 611 5.28 -22.75 -5.25
C PHE A 611 5.99 -23.25 -6.52
N CYS A 612 6.26 -24.56 -6.62
CA CYS A 612 6.84 -25.17 -7.80
C CYS A 612 5.91 -25.02 -9.01
N LEU A 613 4.62 -25.30 -8.85
CA LEU A 613 3.61 -25.11 -9.92
C LEU A 613 3.52 -23.63 -10.33
N TYR A 614 3.46 -22.71 -9.37
CA TYR A 614 3.52 -21.27 -9.65
C TYR A 614 4.72 -20.89 -10.52
N LYS A 615 5.92 -21.36 -10.18
CA LYS A 615 7.15 -21.05 -10.94
C LYS A 615 7.12 -21.62 -12.36
N LEU A 616 6.60 -22.84 -12.53
CA LEU A 616 6.40 -23.45 -13.84
C LEU A 616 5.41 -22.63 -14.70
N LEU A 617 4.24 -22.29 -14.15
CA LEU A 617 3.24 -21.48 -14.85
C LEU A 617 3.77 -20.09 -15.20
N LYS A 618 4.49 -19.43 -14.28
CA LYS A 618 5.12 -18.14 -14.55
C LYS A 618 6.10 -18.20 -15.72
N ASN A 619 6.87 -19.29 -15.82
CA ASN A 619 7.81 -19.48 -16.93
C ASN A 619 7.11 -19.67 -18.29
N ILE A 620 5.92 -20.30 -18.29
CA ILE A 620 5.10 -20.48 -19.49
C ILE A 620 4.47 -19.15 -19.92
N PHE A 621 3.82 -18.43 -19.00
CA PHE A 621 2.98 -17.28 -19.35
C PHE A 621 3.72 -15.93 -19.44
N SER A 622 4.92 -15.77 -18.89
CA SER A 622 5.59 -14.46 -18.74
C SER A 622 6.93 -14.33 -19.48
N SER A 623 7.12 -15.05 -20.60
CA SER A 623 8.41 -15.29 -21.28
C SER A 623 9.37 -16.16 -20.43
N PRO A 624 10.17 -17.05 -21.05
CA PRO A 624 11.05 -17.96 -20.30
C PRO A 624 12.14 -17.18 -19.56
N MET A 625 11.94 -17.00 -18.26
CA MET A 625 12.92 -16.36 -17.34
C MET A 625 13.84 -17.41 -16.69
N ILE A 626 13.46 -18.69 -16.71
CA ILE A 626 14.14 -19.78 -16.03
C ILE A 626 14.69 -20.77 -17.08
N SER A 627 15.90 -21.28 -16.86
CA SER A 627 16.57 -22.19 -17.81
C SER A 627 15.80 -23.51 -17.95
N LYS A 628 15.92 -24.18 -19.12
CA LYS A 628 15.36 -25.53 -19.34
C LYS A 628 15.79 -26.52 -18.24
N LYS A 629 17.04 -26.42 -17.77
CA LYS A 629 17.56 -27.23 -16.65
C LYS A 629 16.76 -26.99 -15.36
N ALA A 630 16.46 -25.74 -15.01
CA ALA A 630 15.70 -25.44 -13.80
C ALA A 630 14.21 -25.80 -13.92
N VAL A 631 13.61 -25.74 -15.13
CA VAL A 631 12.27 -26.31 -15.38
C VAL A 631 12.29 -27.82 -15.15
N PHE A 632 13.27 -28.53 -15.71
CA PHE A 632 13.45 -29.96 -15.48
C PHE A 632 13.60 -30.26 -13.99
N THR A 633 14.46 -29.54 -13.27
CA THR A 633 14.62 -29.69 -11.81
C THR A 633 13.30 -29.50 -11.06
N LEU A 634 12.49 -28.48 -11.39
CA LEU A 634 11.20 -28.26 -10.73
C LEU A 634 10.22 -29.42 -10.97
N ILE A 635 10.18 -29.95 -12.19
CA ILE A 635 9.37 -31.11 -12.54
C ILE A 635 9.87 -32.36 -11.80
N SER A 636 11.18 -32.62 -11.79
CA SER A 636 11.78 -33.73 -11.06
C SER A 636 11.48 -33.65 -9.55
N VAL A 637 11.56 -32.46 -8.95
CA VAL A 637 11.22 -32.25 -7.53
C VAL A 637 9.74 -32.52 -7.27
N LEU A 638 8.83 -32.03 -8.11
CA LEU A 638 7.40 -32.31 -7.98
C LEU A 638 7.10 -33.81 -8.08
N ILE A 639 7.65 -34.48 -9.10
CA ILE A 639 7.50 -35.92 -9.30
C ILE A 639 8.06 -36.68 -8.10
N PHE A 640 9.26 -36.33 -7.65
CA PHE A 640 9.88 -36.94 -6.48
C PHE A 640 9.03 -36.79 -5.22
N ILE A 641 8.53 -35.59 -4.93
CA ILE A 641 7.68 -35.36 -3.74
C ILE A 641 6.40 -36.20 -3.83
N ILE A 642 5.75 -36.24 -4.99
CA ILE A 642 4.52 -37.03 -5.18
C ILE A 642 4.82 -38.52 -5.00
N ILE A 643 5.82 -39.06 -5.70
CA ILE A 643 6.20 -40.47 -5.61
C ILE A 643 6.60 -40.82 -4.17
N ALA A 644 7.49 -40.04 -3.55
CA ALA A 644 7.93 -40.30 -2.18
C ALA A 644 6.75 -40.28 -1.19
N THR A 645 5.82 -39.33 -1.33
CA THR A 645 4.62 -39.23 -0.48
C THR A 645 3.73 -40.45 -0.62
N TYR A 646 3.38 -40.81 -1.84
CA TYR A 646 2.43 -41.90 -2.11
C TYR A 646 3.06 -43.28 -1.89
N SER A 647 4.33 -43.47 -2.24
CA SER A 647 5.07 -44.72 -1.97
C SER A 647 5.28 -44.93 -0.47
N PHE A 648 5.67 -43.88 0.28
CA PHE A 648 5.76 -43.96 1.73
C PHE A 648 4.39 -44.22 2.37
N GLY A 649 3.34 -43.55 1.86
CA GLY A 649 1.97 -43.79 2.28
C GLY A 649 1.52 -45.24 2.05
N HIS A 650 1.80 -45.78 0.87
CA HIS A 650 1.45 -47.16 0.51
C HIS A 650 2.20 -48.16 1.40
N TYR A 651 3.51 -47.97 1.57
CA TYR A 651 4.33 -48.77 2.48
C TYR A 651 3.76 -48.76 3.91
N ARG A 652 3.41 -47.59 4.42
CA ARG A 652 2.83 -47.44 5.76
C ARG A 652 1.46 -48.11 5.90
N LEU A 653 0.59 -48.01 4.90
CA LEU A 653 -0.74 -48.63 4.95
C LEU A 653 -0.69 -50.14 4.76
N SER A 654 0.29 -50.66 4.01
CA SER A 654 0.47 -52.11 3.82
C SER A 654 1.07 -52.80 5.05
N HIS A 655 1.83 -52.07 5.87
CA HIS A 655 2.43 -52.60 7.10
C HIS A 655 1.63 -52.13 8.32
N LYS A 656 0.87 -53.03 8.92
CA LYS A 656 0.32 -52.79 10.25
C LYS A 656 1.49 -52.67 11.25
N THR A 657 1.27 -52.02 12.39
CA THR A 657 2.26 -51.91 13.47
C THR A 657 1.56 -52.14 14.80
N LEU A 658 2.21 -52.86 15.73
CA LEU A 658 1.77 -52.92 17.12
C LEU A 658 2.09 -51.59 17.85
N PRO A 659 1.29 -51.19 18.85
CA PRO A 659 -0.01 -51.75 19.25
C PRO A 659 -1.12 -51.39 18.25
N PHE A 660 -2.18 -52.21 18.15
CA PHE A 660 -3.30 -51.96 17.23
C PHE A 660 -4.66 -52.04 17.93
N ILE A 661 -5.67 -51.40 17.32
CA ILE A 661 -7.06 -51.40 17.80
C ILE A 661 -7.98 -51.90 16.70
N THR A 662 -9.04 -52.63 17.05
CA THR A 662 -10.07 -53.07 16.10
C THR A 662 -11.46 -52.73 16.63
N SER A 663 -12.43 -52.67 15.72
CA SER A 663 -13.83 -52.79 16.15
C SER A 663 -14.04 -54.21 16.69
N ARG A 664 -14.80 -54.35 17.79
CA ARG A 664 -15.00 -55.65 18.45
C ARG A 664 -15.51 -56.76 17.51
N TRP A 665 -16.27 -56.37 16.49
CA TRP A 665 -16.91 -57.28 15.54
C TRP A 665 -16.10 -57.49 14.25
N SER A 666 -14.91 -56.90 14.17
CA SER A 666 -14.00 -57.12 13.05
C SER A 666 -12.96 -58.17 13.48
N PRO A 667 -12.80 -59.27 12.72
CA PRO A 667 -11.77 -60.26 13.04
C PRO A 667 -10.38 -59.59 13.06
N PRO A 668 -9.52 -59.93 14.03
CA PRO A 668 -8.14 -59.49 14.00
C PRO A 668 -7.49 -59.99 12.70
N PRO A 669 -6.58 -59.20 12.10
CA PRO A 669 -5.89 -59.64 10.88
C PRO A 669 -5.14 -60.95 11.14
N THR A 670 -5.36 -61.93 10.29
CA THR A 670 -4.84 -63.31 10.40
C THR A 670 -3.33 -63.43 10.21
N GLN A 671 -2.65 -62.38 9.72
CA GLN A 671 -1.28 -62.49 9.23
C GLN A 671 -0.18 -61.93 10.15
N ILE A 672 -0.49 -61.17 11.20
CA ILE A 672 0.57 -60.52 11.98
C ILE A 672 0.11 -60.34 13.43
N TYR A 673 0.75 -61.00 14.39
CA TYR A 673 1.32 -60.44 15.64
C TYR A 673 1.33 -61.34 16.89
N SER A 674 2.48 -61.27 17.58
CA SER A 674 2.80 -61.65 18.96
C SER A 674 2.26 -60.63 19.99
N ALA A 675 0.97 -60.28 19.95
CA ALA A 675 0.38 -59.44 21.00
C ALA A 675 0.24 -60.26 22.29
N THR A 676 0.87 -59.84 23.38
CA THR A 676 0.87 -60.58 24.65
C THR A 676 -0.32 -60.23 25.54
N SER A 677 -1.04 -59.13 25.26
CA SER A 677 -2.17 -58.67 26.05
C SER A 677 -3.25 -57.97 25.21
N LYS A 678 -4.49 -58.01 25.69
CA LYS A 678 -5.64 -57.29 25.10
C LYS A 678 -6.49 -56.64 26.17
N ILE A 679 -7.15 -55.52 25.85
CA ILE A 679 -8.27 -54.98 26.63
C ILE A 679 -9.51 -54.75 25.76
N ASP A 680 -10.68 -55.05 26.32
CA ASP A 680 -11.96 -54.71 25.70
C ASP A 680 -12.45 -53.36 26.21
N ILE A 681 -12.82 -52.48 25.28
CA ILE A 681 -13.14 -51.08 25.54
C ILE A 681 -14.57 -50.77 25.10
N SER A 682 -15.34 -50.13 25.98
CA SER A 682 -16.66 -49.56 25.64
C SER A 682 -16.67 -48.05 25.80
N LEU A 683 -17.10 -47.35 24.76
CA LEU A 683 -17.27 -45.90 24.75
C LEU A 683 -18.75 -45.56 24.92
N ILE A 684 -19.08 -44.67 25.87
CA ILE A 684 -20.46 -44.26 26.15
C ILE A 684 -20.67 -42.82 25.70
N GLN A 685 -21.37 -42.64 24.58
CA GLN A 685 -21.83 -41.33 24.09
C GLN A 685 -23.22 -41.03 24.66
N GLY A 686 -23.29 -40.22 25.73
CA GLY A 686 -24.53 -39.97 26.49
C GLY A 686 -25.58 -39.11 25.78
N ASN A 687 -25.15 -38.24 24.85
CA ASN A 687 -25.98 -37.32 24.07
C ASN A 687 -26.80 -36.32 24.91
N HIS A 688 -26.16 -35.70 25.91
CA HIS A 688 -26.80 -34.64 26.70
C HIS A 688 -26.44 -33.26 26.13
N THR A 689 -27.42 -32.47 25.68
CA THR A 689 -27.15 -31.13 25.17
C THR A 689 -26.55 -30.23 26.26
N GLN A 690 -25.80 -29.19 25.86
CA GLN A 690 -25.15 -28.31 26.83
C GLN A 690 -26.18 -27.59 27.73
N LYS A 691 -27.30 -27.10 27.16
CA LYS A 691 -28.41 -26.50 27.93
C LYS A 691 -28.99 -27.49 28.95
N TYR A 692 -29.15 -28.76 28.57
CA TYR A 692 -29.65 -29.80 29.47
C TYR A 692 -28.69 -30.06 30.64
N LYS A 693 -27.37 -30.05 30.39
CA LYS A 693 -26.33 -30.23 31.42
C LYS A 693 -26.22 -29.05 32.38
N MET A 694 -26.41 -27.83 31.88
CA MET A 694 -26.31 -26.60 32.68
C MET A 694 -27.49 -26.44 33.66
N ASN A 695 -28.63 -27.10 33.43
CA ASN A 695 -29.74 -27.13 34.39
C ASN A 695 -29.48 -28.20 35.47
N SER A 696 -29.31 -27.74 36.72
CA SER A 696 -29.02 -28.59 37.89
C SER A 696 -30.12 -29.61 38.21
N GLN A 697 -31.38 -29.33 37.85
CA GLN A 697 -32.51 -30.26 38.04
C GLN A 697 -32.31 -31.58 37.27
N ASN A 698 -31.60 -31.53 36.14
CA ASN A 698 -31.37 -32.69 35.28
C ASN A 698 -30.22 -33.60 35.75
N TRP A 699 -29.43 -33.17 36.74
CA TRP A 699 -28.19 -33.86 37.11
C TRP A 699 -28.43 -35.29 37.61
N ASN A 700 -29.51 -35.52 38.36
CA ASN A 700 -29.86 -36.87 38.82
C ASN A 700 -30.21 -37.80 37.65
N GLN A 701 -30.96 -37.30 36.67
CA GLN A 701 -31.30 -38.06 35.47
C GLN A 701 -30.05 -38.38 34.64
N ILE A 702 -29.10 -37.43 34.52
CA ILE A 702 -27.82 -37.66 33.83
C ILE A 702 -27.02 -38.77 34.55
N ARG A 703 -26.89 -38.70 35.88
CA ARG A 703 -26.20 -39.74 36.68
C ARG A 703 -26.82 -41.11 36.46
N GLN A 704 -28.15 -41.22 36.54
CA GLN A 704 -28.87 -42.48 36.33
C GLN A 704 -28.66 -43.04 34.93
N ASN A 705 -28.70 -42.19 33.89
CA ASN A 705 -28.42 -42.60 32.52
C ASN A 705 -27.02 -43.21 32.36
N TYR A 706 -25.98 -42.54 32.86
CA TYR A 706 -24.61 -43.08 32.78
C TYR A 706 -24.42 -44.35 33.60
N LEU A 707 -25.03 -44.46 34.79
CA LEU A 707 -25.02 -45.70 35.59
C LEU A 707 -25.69 -46.86 34.84
N HIS A 708 -26.85 -46.62 34.25
CA HIS A 708 -27.59 -47.62 33.48
C HIS A 708 -26.79 -48.11 32.27
N LEU A 709 -26.24 -47.18 31.47
CA LEU A 709 -25.42 -47.51 30.30
C LEU A 709 -24.13 -48.24 30.69
N THR A 710 -23.49 -47.83 31.80
CA THR A 710 -22.28 -48.48 32.31
C THR A 710 -22.56 -49.90 32.76
N LYS A 711 -23.65 -50.13 33.52
CA LYS A 711 -24.06 -51.47 33.95
C LYS A 711 -24.32 -52.40 32.76
N LYS A 712 -24.84 -51.86 31.64
CA LYS A 712 -25.08 -52.63 30.40
C LYS A 712 -23.80 -53.13 29.74
N VAL A 713 -22.70 -52.37 29.81
CA VAL A 713 -21.46 -52.69 29.08
C VAL A 713 -20.37 -53.32 29.96
N ALA A 714 -20.43 -53.12 31.27
CA ALA A 714 -19.45 -53.61 32.23
C ALA A 714 -19.16 -55.12 32.15
N PRO A 715 -20.16 -56.02 31.97
CA PRO A 715 -19.90 -57.46 31.85
C PRO A 715 -18.95 -57.86 30.71
N PHE A 716 -18.79 -56.97 29.71
CA PHE A 716 -18.05 -57.26 28.48
C PHE A 716 -16.90 -56.30 28.22
N SER A 717 -16.51 -55.48 29.21
CA SER A 717 -15.52 -54.40 29.01
C SER A 717 -14.53 -54.36 30.17
N THR A 718 -13.23 -54.37 29.83
CA THR A 718 -12.16 -54.07 30.78
C THR A 718 -12.10 -52.57 31.06
N LEU A 719 -12.29 -51.72 30.05
CA LEU A 719 -12.26 -50.27 30.15
C LEU A 719 -13.53 -49.64 29.59
N ILE A 720 -14.20 -48.81 30.39
CA ILE A 720 -15.37 -48.03 29.98
C ILE A 720 -14.96 -46.57 29.96
N ILE A 721 -15.22 -45.86 28.88
CA ILE A 721 -14.82 -44.46 28.70
C ILE A 721 -16.04 -43.56 28.52
N TRP A 722 -16.15 -42.54 29.35
CA TRP A 722 -17.14 -41.47 29.26
C TRP A 722 -16.50 -40.18 28.70
N PRO A 723 -17.28 -39.28 28.08
CA PRO A 723 -16.77 -38.03 27.52
C PRO A 723 -16.32 -37.02 28.58
N GLU A 724 -15.79 -35.89 28.12
CA GLU A 724 -15.44 -34.75 28.97
C GLU A 724 -16.66 -34.19 29.73
N THR A 725 -16.47 -33.93 31.02
CA THR A 725 -17.37 -33.16 31.88
C THR A 725 -18.82 -33.60 31.73
N PHE A 726 -19.13 -34.87 31.99
CA PHE A 726 -20.51 -35.36 31.85
C PHE A 726 -21.51 -34.61 32.76
N LEU A 727 -21.01 -34.02 33.86
CA LEU A 727 -21.69 -33.05 34.71
C LEU A 727 -20.84 -31.79 34.94
N PRO A 728 -21.44 -30.59 35.07
CA PRO A 728 -20.71 -29.33 35.31
C PRO A 728 -20.09 -29.21 36.70
N SER A 729 -20.59 -29.98 37.66
CA SER A 729 -20.01 -30.11 38.99
C SER A 729 -20.29 -31.52 39.50
N LEU A 730 -19.23 -32.23 39.88
CA LEU A 730 -19.33 -33.50 40.58
C LEU A 730 -18.41 -33.42 41.77
N ASN A 731 -18.98 -33.50 42.96
CA ASN A 731 -18.17 -33.74 44.14
C ASN A 731 -17.69 -35.21 44.08
N LEU A 732 -16.39 -35.42 43.90
CA LEU A 732 -15.80 -36.77 43.95
C LEU A 732 -15.87 -37.39 45.35
N GLU A 733 -16.16 -36.59 46.37
CA GLU A 733 -16.49 -37.02 47.73
C GLU A 733 -17.98 -37.34 47.90
N ASN A 734 -18.82 -37.16 46.85
CA ASN A 734 -20.24 -37.54 46.86
C ASN A 734 -20.37 -39.06 46.98
N LYS A 735 -20.44 -39.52 48.24
CA LYS A 735 -20.40 -40.93 48.62
C LYS A 735 -21.44 -41.77 47.87
N PRO A 736 -22.73 -41.38 47.73
CA PRO A 736 -23.73 -42.23 47.06
C PRO A 736 -23.44 -42.58 45.59
N PHE A 737 -23.13 -41.60 44.74
CA PHE A 737 -22.92 -41.85 43.31
C PHE A 737 -21.62 -42.60 43.06
N ILE A 738 -20.54 -42.16 43.72
CA ILE A 738 -19.22 -42.76 43.58
C ILE A 738 -19.22 -44.20 44.12
N LYS A 739 -19.91 -44.49 45.24
CA LYS A 739 -20.09 -45.87 45.74
C LYS A 739 -20.86 -46.75 44.76
N LYS A 740 -21.92 -46.23 44.11
CA LYS A 740 -22.64 -46.99 43.07
C LYS A 740 -21.75 -47.30 41.87
N LEU A 741 -20.93 -46.34 41.44
CA LEU A 741 -19.97 -46.53 40.35
C LEU A 741 -18.88 -47.55 40.72
N GLN A 742 -18.34 -47.46 41.94
CA GLN A 742 -17.39 -48.41 42.49
C GLN A 742 -17.98 -49.82 42.59
N LYS A 743 -19.24 -49.96 43.02
CA LYS A 743 -19.93 -51.26 43.08
C LYS A 743 -19.99 -51.92 41.70
N ILE A 744 -20.31 -51.17 40.65
CA ILE A 744 -20.32 -51.68 39.27
C ILE A 744 -18.90 -52.08 38.84
N SER A 745 -17.91 -51.21 39.08
CA SER A 745 -16.51 -51.46 38.74
C SER A 745 -15.95 -52.71 39.43
N ASN A 746 -16.25 -52.90 40.71
CA ASN A 746 -15.84 -54.07 41.50
C ASN A 746 -16.54 -55.34 41.01
N GLN A 747 -17.86 -55.30 40.82
CA GLN A 747 -18.66 -56.47 40.42
C GLN A 747 -18.20 -57.10 39.09
N TYR A 748 -17.76 -56.28 38.14
CA TYR A 748 -17.37 -56.75 36.79
C TYR A 748 -15.86 -56.65 36.52
N ASN A 749 -15.06 -56.28 37.52
CA ASN A 749 -13.63 -56.02 37.38
C ASN A 749 -13.29 -55.04 36.22
N SER A 750 -14.14 -54.01 36.04
CA SER A 750 -14.03 -53.03 34.94
C SER A 750 -13.48 -51.70 35.45
N TYR A 751 -12.63 -51.04 34.67
CA TYR A 751 -12.16 -49.67 34.91
C TYR A 751 -13.08 -48.67 34.21
N ILE A 752 -13.40 -47.56 34.87
CA ILE A 752 -14.28 -46.52 34.30
C ILE A 752 -13.53 -45.19 34.28
N LEU A 753 -13.15 -44.74 33.09
CA LEU A 753 -12.53 -43.44 32.84
C LEU A 753 -13.61 -42.41 32.52
N PHE A 754 -13.65 -41.32 33.28
CA PHE A 754 -14.65 -40.26 33.08
C PHE A 754 -14.06 -38.85 33.30
N GLY A 755 -14.51 -37.91 32.46
CA GLY A 755 -14.15 -36.51 32.59
C GLY A 755 -15.04 -35.78 33.60
N THR A 756 -14.44 -35.04 34.51
CA THR A 756 -15.13 -34.26 35.54
C THR A 756 -14.32 -33.06 36.00
N PRO A 757 -14.96 -31.92 36.31
CA PRO A 757 -14.28 -30.88 37.06
C PRO A 757 -14.01 -31.36 38.48
N ILE A 758 -12.88 -30.96 39.04
CA ILE A 758 -12.50 -31.23 40.43
C ILE A 758 -12.11 -29.92 41.11
N TYR A 759 -12.32 -29.87 42.43
CA TYR A 759 -11.87 -28.77 43.28
C TYR A 759 -10.79 -29.30 44.22
N GLN A 760 -9.57 -28.76 44.10
CA GLN A 760 -8.43 -29.19 44.91
C GLN A 760 -7.56 -27.98 45.22
N ASN A 761 -7.11 -27.83 46.47
CA ASN A 761 -6.25 -26.73 46.92
C ASN A 761 -6.78 -25.35 46.52
N GLN A 762 -8.07 -25.11 46.75
CA GLN A 762 -8.79 -23.88 46.41
C GLN A 762 -8.81 -23.53 44.90
N LYS A 763 -8.57 -24.50 44.03
CA LYS A 763 -8.56 -24.32 42.57
C LYS A 763 -9.44 -25.34 41.88
N TYR A 764 -10.14 -24.89 40.84
CA TYR A 764 -10.88 -25.78 39.95
C TYR A 764 -9.97 -26.29 38.84
N TYR A 765 -10.07 -27.57 38.51
CA TYR A 765 -9.38 -28.19 37.37
C TYR A 765 -10.39 -28.94 36.50
N ASN A 766 -10.25 -28.83 35.17
CA ASN A 766 -10.92 -29.74 34.24
C ASN A 766 -10.07 -31.02 34.19
N ALA A 767 -10.64 -32.14 34.60
CA ALA A 767 -9.88 -33.34 34.90
C ALA A 767 -10.53 -34.62 34.36
N ALA A 768 -9.78 -35.71 34.39
CA ALA A 768 -10.27 -37.05 34.11
C ALA A 768 -9.77 -38.02 35.18
N ALA A 769 -10.70 -38.79 35.73
CA ALA A 769 -10.45 -39.75 36.81
C ALA A 769 -10.81 -41.17 36.37
N ILE A 770 -10.19 -42.15 37.03
CA ILE A 770 -10.47 -43.57 36.82
C ILE A 770 -11.11 -44.14 38.08
N MET A 771 -12.28 -44.75 37.95
CA MET A 771 -12.81 -45.68 38.94
C MET A 771 -12.21 -47.06 38.69
N THR A 772 -11.60 -47.64 39.72
CA THR A 772 -11.05 -49.00 39.73
C THR A 772 -11.92 -49.92 40.60
N PRO A 773 -11.76 -51.25 40.47
CA PRO A 773 -12.45 -52.22 41.34
C PRO A 773 -12.22 -51.98 42.85
N HIS A 774 -11.10 -51.35 43.20
CA HIS A 774 -10.72 -51.04 44.58
C HIS A 774 -11.08 -49.62 45.02
N GLY A 775 -11.65 -48.79 44.13
CA GLY A 775 -12.00 -47.39 44.40
C GLY A 775 -11.42 -46.40 43.38
N LEU A 776 -11.52 -45.11 43.67
CA LEU A 776 -11.00 -44.07 42.78
C LEU A 776 -9.46 -44.16 42.71
N ALA A 777 -8.89 -44.11 41.51
CA ALA A 777 -7.45 -44.10 41.33
C ALA A 777 -6.81 -42.85 41.98
N LYS A 778 -5.63 -43.02 42.59
CA LYS A 778 -4.86 -41.91 43.18
C LYS A 778 -4.45 -40.88 42.13
N THR A 779 -4.16 -41.35 40.92
CA THR A 779 -3.70 -40.53 39.81
C THR A 779 -4.89 -39.97 39.04
N ILE A 780 -4.98 -38.64 38.95
CA ILE A 780 -6.00 -37.92 38.19
C ILE A 780 -5.31 -37.08 37.13
N TYR A 781 -5.80 -37.16 35.89
CA TYR A 781 -5.31 -36.29 34.83
C TYR A 781 -5.96 -34.91 34.97
N GLN A 782 -5.15 -33.86 34.90
CA GLN A 782 -5.61 -32.47 34.90
C GLN A 782 -5.20 -31.81 33.57
N LYS A 783 -6.15 -31.12 32.94
CA LYS A 783 -5.99 -30.43 31.65
C LYS A 783 -4.85 -29.41 31.72
N GLN A 784 -3.89 -29.53 30.81
CA GLN A 784 -2.70 -28.67 30.71
C GLN A 784 -2.98 -27.39 29.92
N ARG A 785 -3.77 -27.48 28.84
CA ARG A 785 -4.10 -26.32 27.98
C ARG A 785 -5.56 -25.96 28.10
N LEU A 786 -5.82 -24.81 28.73
CA LEU A 786 -7.16 -24.27 28.90
C LEU A 786 -7.60 -23.47 27.67
N MET A 787 -8.90 -23.44 27.44
CA MET A 787 -9.55 -22.61 26.42
C MET A 787 -9.63 -21.15 26.88
N PRO A 788 -9.00 -20.18 26.18
CA PRO A 788 -9.13 -18.76 26.51
C PRO A 788 -10.59 -18.31 26.41
N PHE A 789 -11.04 -17.48 27.34
CA PHE A 789 -12.42 -16.97 27.50
C PHE A 789 -13.49 -18.05 27.80
N GLY A 790 -13.19 -19.32 27.52
CA GLY A 790 -14.03 -20.47 27.82
C GLY A 790 -13.82 -20.99 29.24
N GLU A 791 -12.57 -21.22 29.63
CA GLU A 791 -12.18 -21.84 30.91
C GLU A 791 -11.41 -20.89 31.82
N TYR A 792 -10.78 -19.84 31.28
CA TYR A 792 -10.09 -18.80 32.04
C TYR A 792 -10.13 -17.47 31.29
N LEU A 793 -9.93 -16.36 32.01
CA LEU A 793 -9.90 -15.03 31.41
C LEU A 793 -8.44 -14.61 31.17
N PRO A 794 -7.95 -14.60 29.91
CA PRO A 794 -6.60 -14.11 29.63
C PRO A 794 -6.51 -12.63 29.99
N LEU A 795 -5.36 -12.17 30.53
CA LEU A 795 -5.15 -10.76 30.93
C LEU A 795 -6.27 -10.23 31.85
N LYS A 796 -6.62 -11.03 32.87
CA LYS A 796 -7.74 -10.80 33.80
C LYS A 796 -7.92 -9.35 34.25
N SER A 797 -6.84 -8.67 34.66
CA SER A 797 -6.90 -7.26 35.09
C SER A 797 -7.47 -6.29 34.06
N PHE A 798 -7.26 -6.52 32.76
CA PHE A 798 -7.78 -5.69 31.68
C PHE A 798 -9.25 -5.98 31.36
N PHE A 799 -9.64 -7.26 31.35
CA PHE A 799 -11.00 -7.66 30.95
C PHE A 799 -12.01 -7.65 32.10
N ASP A 800 -11.56 -7.73 33.36
CA ASP A 800 -12.43 -7.50 34.53
C ASP A 800 -12.98 -6.06 34.53
N PHE A 801 -12.19 -5.07 34.07
CA PHE A 801 -12.65 -3.69 33.84
C PHE A 801 -13.80 -3.60 32.82
N LEU A 802 -13.89 -4.55 31.89
CA LEU A 802 -14.94 -4.61 30.87
C LEU A 802 -16.14 -5.48 31.30
N HIS A 803 -16.18 -5.95 32.55
CA HIS A 803 -17.25 -6.81 33.10
C HIS A 803 -17.55 -8.08 32.28
N LEU A 804 -16.54 -8.64 31.60
CA LEU A 804 -16.71 -9.86 30.80
C LEU A 804 -16.81 -11.10 31.70
N ARG A 805 -17.82 -11.95 31.43
CA ARG A 805 -18.02 -13.23 32.13
C ARG A 805 -17.50 -14.40 31.30
N LEU A 806 -17.01 -15.44 31.99
CA LEU A 806 -16.61 -16.70 31.37
C LEU A 806 -17.79 -17.47 30.79
N LEU A 807 -17.53 -18.30 29.77
CA LEU A 807 -18.53 -19.25 29.26
C LEU A 807 -18.73 -20.43 30.23
N SER A 808 -17.72 -20.79 31.02
CA SER A 808 -17.82 -21.75 32.11
C SER A 808 -18.40 -21.12 33.38
N SER A 809 -18.96 -21.96 34.26
CA SER A 809 -19.44 -21.54 35.57
C SER A 809 -18.32 -21.19 36.56
N SER A 810 -17.08 -21.56 36.28
CA SER A 810 -15.92 -21.36 37.15
C SER A 810 -14.63 -21.21 36.35
N GLU A 811 -13.67 -20.45 36.88
CA GLU A 811 -12.33 -20.31 36.31
C GLU A 811 -11.46 -21.53 36.65
N PHE A 812 -10.91 -22.17 35.62
CA PHE A 812 -10.05 -23.34 35.76
C PHE A 812 -8.57 -22.97 35.85
N SER A 813 -7.79 -23.83 36.51
CA SER A 813 -6.34 -23.73 36.66
C SER A 813 -5.62 -24.82 35.86
N THR A 814 -4.37 -24.55 35.48
CA THR A 814 -3.46 -25.54 34.90
C THR A 814 -2.57 -26.17 35.98
N PRO A 815 -2.29 -27.47 35.92
CA PRO A 815 -1.36 -28.12 36.83
C PRO A 815 0.11 -27.78 36.50
N LYS A 816 1.03 -28.08 37.42
CA LYS A 816 2.47 -27.87 37.20
C LYS A 816 3.13 -28.96 36.37
N LYS A 817 2.60 -30.19 36.42
CA LYS A 817 3.14 -31.36 35.72
C LYS A 817 2.04 -32.05 34.93
N ARG A 818 2.43 -32.66 33.81
CA ARG A 818 1.57 -33.55 33.01
C ARG A 818 1.68 -34.97 33.54
N THR A 819 0.54 -35.65 33.59
CA THR A 819 0.41 -36.96 34.25
C THR A 819 -0.14 -37.97 33.26
N LEU A 820 0.43 -39.16 33.22
CA LEU A 820 -0.11 -40.30 32.47
C LEU A 820 -1.02 -41.11 33.37
N LEU A 821 -2.09 -41.65 32.80
CA LEU A 821 -2.94 -42.59 33.49
C LEU A 821 -2.50 -44.01 33.15
N THR A 822 -2.61 -44.90 34.12
CA THR A 822 -2.23 -46.31 33.95
C THR A 822 -3.38 -47.20 34.36
N ILE A 823 -3.65 -48.22 33.56
CA ILE A 823 -4.58 -49.30 33.87
C ILE A 823 -3.79 -50.60 33.77
N ASN A 824 -3.57 -51.28 34.89
CA ASN A 824 -2.65 -52.41 34.99
C ASN A 824 -1.25 -52.02 34.50
N GLN A 825 -0.78 -52.61 33.39
CA GLN A 825 0.49 -52.26 32.74
C GLN A 825 0.32 -51.29 31.56
N LEU A 826 -0.93 -50.99 31.16
CA LEU A 826 -1.24 -50.14 30.01
C LEU A 826 -1.15 -48.67 30.39
N LYS A 827 -0.25 -47.93 29.72
CA LYS A 827 -0.14 -46.47 29.85
C LYS A 827 -1.01 -45.76 28.81
N LEU A 828 -1.81 -44.81 29.28
CA LEU A 828 -2.76 -44.02 28.49
C LEU A 828 -2.29 -42.57 28.35
N GLY A 829 -2.19 -42.08 27.12
CA GLY A 829 -1.98 -40.66 26.81
C GLY A 829 -3.33 -39.96 26.65
N LEU A 830 -3.60 -38.92 27.44
CA LEU A 830 -4.93 -38.31 27.52
C LEU A 830 -4.90 -36.84 27.11
N GLY A 831 -5.84 -36.40 26.28
CA GLY A 831 -6.12 -34.99 26.04
C GLY A 831 -7.59 -34.67 26.26
N ILE A 832 -7.87 -33.53 26.89
CA ILE A 832 -9.23 -33.04 27.08
C ILE A 832 -9.51 -31.94 26.05
N CYS A 833 -10.51 -32.17 25.20
CA CYS A 833 -11.04 -31.23 24.22
C CYS A 833 -9.95 -30.63 23.33
N LEU A 834 -9.73 -29.32 23.42
CA LEU A 834 -8.79 -28.56 22.59
C LEU A 834 -7.31 -28.94 22.78
N GLU A 835 -6.95 -29.77 23.75
CA GLU A 835 -5.58 -30.29 23.87
C GLU A 835 -5.15 -31.11 22.64
N SER A 836 -6.09 -31.75 21.95
CA SER A 836 -5.86 -32.49 20.69
C SER A 836 -5.27 -31.62 19.58
N VAL A 837 -5.59 -30.32 19.57
CA VAL A 837 -5.16 -29.38 18.53
C VAL A 837 -3.66 -29.09 18.62
N TYR A 838 -3.05 -29.31 19.79
CA TYR A 838 -1.64 -29.02 20.06
C TYR A 838 -0.80 -30.30 19.97
N PRO A 839 0.06 -30.46 18.94
CA PRO A 839 0.77 -31.72 18.67
C PRO A 839 1.68 -32.17 19.83
N GLN A 840 2.24 -31.21 20.58
CA GLN A 840 3.26 -31.48 21.59
C GLN A 840 2.78 -32.34 22.77
N TYR A 841 1.50 -32.31 23.12
CA TYR A 841 0.99 -33.03 24.30
C TYR A 841 0.95 -34.54 24.08
N PHE A 842 0.42 -34.97 22.94
CA PHE A 842 0.38 -36.39 22.58
C PHE A 842 1.77 -36.94 22.23
N LYS A 843 2.64 -36.09 21.64
CA LYS A 843 4.05 -36.44 21.43
C LYS A 843 4.76 -36.72 22.75
N TYR A 844 4.58 -35.84 23.74
CA TYR A 844 5.14 -36.03 25.08
C TYR A 844 4.63 -37.33 25.70
N ASP A 845 3.31 -37.57 25.69
CA ASP A 845 2.74 -38.79 26.29
C ASP A 845 3.28 -40.07 25.65
N THR A 846 3.42 -40.07 24.33
CA THR A 846 3.98 -41.21 23.57
C THR A 846 5.45 -41.44 23.94
N GLN A 847 6.25 -40.37 24.09
CA GLN A 847 7.64 -40.46 24.53
C GLN A 847 7.78 -41.01 25.96
N GLN A 848 6.77 -40.79 26.81
CA GLN A 848 6.71 -41.35 28.16
C GLN A 848 6.15 -42.79 28.21
N GLY A 849 5.88 -43.37 27.03
CA GLY A 849 5.48 -44.77 26.88
C GLY A 849 3.97 -45.00 26.78
N ALA A 850 3.15 -43.98 26.48
CA ALA A 850 1.74 -44.19 26.18
C ALA A 850 1.56 -45.13 24.97
N GLN A 851 0.70 -46.14 25.14
CA GLN A 851 0.40 -47.13 24.11
C GLN A 851 -0.94 -46.85 23.41
N LEU A 852 -1.90 -46.26 24.14
CA LEU A 852 -3.21 -45.85 23.64
C LEU A 852 -3.44 -44.37 23.94
N LEU A 853 -3.87 -43.62 22.93
CA LEU A 853 -4.21 -42.20 23.06
C LEU A 853 -5.73 -42.02 23.20
N ILE A 854 -6.16 -41.08 24.04
CA ILE A 854 -7.57 -40.84 24.31
C ILE A 854 -7.84 -39.33 24.30
N VAL A 855 -8.85 -38.91 23.56
CA VAL A 855 -9.39 -37.54 23.53
C VAL A 855 -10.78 -37.55 24.16
N LEU A 856 -10.92 -36.92 25.32
CA LEU A 856 -12.22 -36.69 25.96
C LEU A 856 -12.77 -35.34 25.48
N ALA A 857 -13.91 -35.31 24.79
CA ALA A 857 -14.44 -34.08 24.20
C ALA A 857 -15.88 -33.77 24.65
N ASN A 858 -16.17 -32.49 24.91
CA ASN A 858 -17.53 -31.99 25.02
C ASN A 858 -17.88 -31.11 23.82
N ASN A 859 -18.11 -31.72 22.66
CA ASN A 859 -18.46 -31.01 21.43
C ASN A 859 -19.89 -30.43 21.43
N ALA A 860 -20.64 -30.50 22.55
CA ALA A 860 -21.99 -29.94 22.65
C ALA A 860 -22.04 -28.42 22.47
N TRP A 861 -20.90 -27.74 22.67
CA TRP A 861 -20.74 -26.32 22.38
C TRP A 861 -20.89 -25.98 20.89
N PHE A 862 -20.58 -26.92 19.98
CA PHE A 862 -20.47 -26.64 18.55
C PHE A 862 -21.77 -26.83 17.76
N GLY A 863 -22.83 -27.37 18.38
CA GLY A 863 -24.09 -27.67 17.70
C GLY A 863 -23.91 -28.53 16.44
N SER A 864 -24.57 -28.15 15.35
CA SER A 864 -24.46 -28.80 14.03
C SER A 864 -23.35 -28.24 13.13
N SER A 865 -22.46 -27.38 13.65
CA SER A 865 -21.41 -26.74 12.85
C SER A 865 -20.31 -27.72 12.41
N SER A 866 -19.45 -27.25 11.49
CA SER A 866 -18.28 -28.02 11.01
C SER A 866 -17.20 -28.27 12.07
N ALA A 867 -17.26 -27.61 13.23
CA ALA A 867 -16.21 -27.70 14.25
C ALA A 867 -16.03 -29.13 14.81
N ALA A 868 -17.11 -29.89 15.00
CA ALA A 868 -17.01 -31.29 15.47
C ALA A 868 -16.28 -32.20 14.46
N ARG A 869 -16.48 -31.98 13.15
CA ARG A 869 -15.77 -32.69 12.09
C ARG A 869 -14.29 -32.31 12.05
N LYS A 870 -13.98 -31.01 12.14
CA LYS A 870 -12.60 -30.50 12.21
C LYS A 870 -11.86 -31.05 13.44
N HIS A 871 -12.52 -31.13 14.58
CA HIS A 871 -11.95 -31.72 15.79
C HIS A 871 -11.63 -33.21 15.59
N LEU A 872 -12.50 -33.98 14.94
CA LEU A 872 -12.21 -35.37 14.58
C LEU A 872 -11.01 -35.49 13.61
N GLN A 873 -10.90 -34.61 12.61
CA GLN A 873 -9.74 -34.58 11.69
C GLN A 873 -8.43 -34.37 12.44
N ILE A 874 -8.42 -33.49 13.44
CA ILE A 874 -7.27 -33.26 14.30
C ILE A 874 -6.88 -34.55 15.05
N SER A 875 -7.87 -35.25 15.62
CA SER A 875 -7.65 -36.54 16.31
C SER A 875 -7.11 -37.63 15.38
N ILE A 876 -7.57 -37.68 14.12
CA ILE A 876 -7.00 -38.57 13.09
C ILE A 876 -5.51 -38.28 12.90
N LEU A 877 -5.15 -37.01 12.76
CA LEU A 877 -3.77 -36.62 12.58
C LEU A 877 -2.90 -36.95 13.81
N ARG A 878 -3.42 -36.75 15.03
CA ARG A 878 -2.72 -37.13 16.28
C ARG A 878 -2.41 -38.62 16.33
N ALA A 879 -3.30 -39.49 15.84
CA ALA A 879 -3.05 -40.93 15.77
C ALA A 879 -1.87 -41.25 14.84
N VAL A 880 -1.86 -40.66 13.63
CA VAL A 880 -0.81 -40.87 12.62
C VAL A 880 0.53 -40.30 13.06
N GLU A 881 0.55 -39.06 13.57
CA GLU A 881 1.78 -38.40 14.00
C GLU A 881 2.52 -39.15 15.10
N ASN A 882 1.79 -39.81 16.00
CA ASN A 882 2.36 -40.55 17.11
C ASN A 882 2.55 -42.03 16.79
N ASN A 883 2.05 -42.49 15.63
CA ASN A 883 1.97 -43.90 15.29
C ASN A 883 1.33 -44.74 16.43
N LYS A 884 0.22 -44.24 16.99
CA LYS A 884 -0.52 -44.89 18.08
C LYS A 884 -2.02 -44.87 17.79
N PRO A 885 -2.75 -45.94 18.12
CA PRO A 885 -4.21 -45.89 18.12
C PRO A 885 -4.74 -44.78 19.03
N LEU A 886 -5.84 -44.16 18.59
CA LEU A 886 -6.48 -43.07 19.31
C LEU A 886 -7.98 -43.27 19.39
N ILE A 887 -8.54 -43.01 20.58
CA ILE A 887 -9.98 -43.00 20.83
C ILE A 887 -10.41 -41.56 21.08
N GLN A 888 -11.36 -41.05 20.29
CA GLN A 888 -12.07 -39.83 20.60
C GLN A 888 -13.46 -40.18 21.13
N ILE A 889 -13.82 -39.70 22.32
CA ILE A 889 -15.15 -39.86 22.89
C ILE A 889 -15.77 -38.50 23.15
N ALA A 890 -16.92 -38.26 22.52
CA ALA A 890 -17.64 -37.00 22.60
C ALA A 890 -19.03 -37.20 23.21
N ASN A 891 -19.53 -36.18 23.91
CA ASN A 891 -20.86 -36.22 24.51
C ASN A 891 -22.01 -36.20 23.47
N THR A 892 -22.03 -35.19 22.59
CA THR A 892 -22.97 -35.10 21.44
C THR A 892 -22.24 -35.10 20.10
N GLY A 893 -20.89 -35.16 20.13
CA GLY A 893 -20.04 -35.06 18.94
C GLY A 893 -19.75 -36.41 18.29
N LEU A 894 -18.75 -36.42 17.40
CA LEU A 894 -18.30 -37.65 16.72
C LEU A 894 -17.36 -38.45 17.64
N SER A 895 -17.85 -39.56 18.17
CA SER A 895 -17.00 -40.54 18.87
C SER A 895 -16.43 -41.56 17.88
N ALA A 896 -15.12 -41.74 17.91
CA ALA A 896 -14.36 -42.48 16.90
C ALA A 896 -13.25 -43.33 17.51
N ILE A 897 -13.08 -44.52 16.94
CA ILE A 897 -11.90 -45.39 17.11
C ILE A 897 -11.03 -45.18 15.89
N ILE A 898 -9.78 -44.78 16.11
CA ILE A 898 -8.84 -44.42 15.05
C ILE A 898 -7.60 -45.29 15.22
N ASP A 899 -7.19 -45.98 14.17
CA ASP A 899 -5.93 -46.74 14.20
C ASP A 899 -4.70 -45.82 14.03
N ALA A 900 -3.51 -46.40 14.23
CA ALA A 900 -2.23 -45.68 14.10
C ALA A 900 -1.94 -45.15 12.67
N GLN A 901 -2.73 -45.56 11.68
CA GLN A 901 -2.63 -45.13 10.28
C GLN A 901 -3.68 -44.06 9.93
N GLY A 902 -4.57 -43.71 10.87
CA GLY A 902 -5.58 -42.66 10.72
C GLY A 902 -6.92 -43.15 10.17
N LYS A 903 -7.14 -44.46 10.06
CA LYS A 903 -8.42 -45.02 9.63
C LYS A 903 -9.41 -45.03 10.79
N ILE A 904 -10.62 -44.57 10.52
CA ILE A 904 -11.74 -44.67 11.46
C ILE A 904 -12.35 -46.07 11.34
N LEU A 905 -12.48 -46.79 12.47
CA LEU A 905 -12.91 -48.19 12.51
C LEU A 905 -14.39 -48.38 12.87
N ASN A 906 -15.11 -47.31 13.16
CA ASN A 906 -16.54 -47.30 13.44
C ASN A 906 -17.24 -46.19 12.63
N ASN A 907 -18.58 -46.19 12.58
CA ASN A 907 -19.34 -45.08 12.00
C ASN A 907 -19.65 -44.01 13.08
N PRO A 908 -18.97 -42.84 13.09
CA PRO A 908 -19.18 -41.79 14.08
C PRO A 908 -20.45 -41.00 13.76
N VAL A 909 -21.32 -40.78 14.74
CA VAL A 909 -22.62 -40.11 14.54
C VAL A 909 -22.78 -38.95 15.52
N LEU A 910 -23.28 -37.81 15.02
CA LEU A 910 -23.59 -36.61 15.82
C LEU A 910 -24.96 -36.74 16.49
N ASN A 911 -25.10 -36.10 17.65
CA ASN A 911 -26.38 -35.86 18.33
C ASN A 911 -27.23 -37.13 18.57
N GLN A 912 -26.58 -38.29 18.72
CA GLN A 912 -27.23 -39.57 19.00
C GLN A 912 -26.59 -40.23 20.22
N ARG A 913 -27.39 -40.88 21.05
CA ARG A 913 -26.88 -41.72 22.14
C ARG A 913 -26.38 -43.04 21.54
N LYS A 914 -25.13 -43.42 21.82
CA LYS A 914 -24.51 -44.61 21.21
C LYS A 914 -23.50 -45.25 22.16
N ILE A 915 -23.42 -46.57 22.11
CA ILE A 915 -22.32 -47.34 22.71
C ILE A 915 -21.45 -47.85 21.56
N ILE A 916 -20.13 -47.70 21.70
CA ILE A 916 -19.16 -48.15 20.70
C ILE A 916 -18.21 -49.13 21.38
N TYR A 917 -17.96 -50.27 20.74
CA TYR A 917 -17.10 -51.33 21.26
C TYR A 917 -15.80 -51.42 20.46
N ALA A 918 -14.68 -51.53 21.16
CA ALA A 918 -13.35 -51.72 20.59
C ALA A 918 -12.59 -52.80 21.36
N THR A 919 -11.60 -53.41 20.72
CA THR A 919 -10.59 -54.24 21.39
C THR A 919 -9.21 -53.71 21.04
N PHE A 920 -8.39 -53.48 22.04
CA PHE A 920 -7.03 -52.94 21.90
C PHE A 920 -6.00 -54.00 22.27
N PHE A 921 -5.02 -54.21 21.40
CA PHE A 921 -3.95 -55.21 21.51
C PHE A 921 -2.61 -54.50 21.65
N TYR A 922 -1.83 -54.83 22.69
CA TYR A 922 -0.61 -54.10 23.04
C TYR A 922 0.49 -54.96 23.66
#